data_AF-A0A662KQ43-F1
#
_entry.id   AF-A0A662KQ43-F1
#
_cell.length_a   1.000
_cell.length_b   1.000
_cell.length_c   1.000
_cell.angle_alpha   90.00
_cell.angle_beta   90.00
_cell.angle_gamma   90.00
#
_symmetry.space_group_name_H-M   'P 1'
#
loop_
_entity.id
_entity.type
_entity.pdbx_description
1 polymer ?
#
loop_
_entity_poly.entity_id
_entity_poly.type
_entity_poly.pdbx_seq_one_letter_code
_entity_poly.pdbx_strand_id
1 'polypeptide(L)'
;MRFEIKDRDGLARIGVLETRHGKVETPALLPVINPNKMLIEPKEMKRLFNIDILITNSYIIYKNKRLKEIALSEGVHKLLNFDGAVMTDSGTFQSYVYGDIDVDPIEIVKFQRDIGSDIGTILDLFTEPNDSYREVKRKIRETIKRAKVSSRIKGEMLLACPVQGGVYGDLRVACAKKMSEIECEVHPIGGVVPLMENQRYDDLTRVILSSKRYLPPSRVIHLFGAGHPLVFPLAIALGVDLVDSASYAKYARDERLIFPWGTERLEDLEEIPCSCPVCTKTDVKELKEMDKVERERRIALHNLYVCFSEMKRVKLAIREGSLWELVEEKASLNPMLFDALRVLEKEEVKEWLERFESVSKKSALFYVNSHTLHRPIIYRYQKRLFSRYLERKKEIMLVDEVEKPYSRYYGKEWENTKVDIIVKTPFGPVPLPLDEMYPIAQSVFPRNIDEESRLSSERLIREFIERFRLKVVSRKIRGERDLDLDRVRYVIDMQFGKGVSDILLDGKVKIVKSKSTGKIRNVYLDGKHILSMRAQDGLFTLKLDGAKILHAYYAFPRLRVVVREDVSHFIRDGRNVFSKFVVDCDPNLRPFDECLIVSKSDSLLGVGRCLLNREEMLSFDHGIAVKTREGAKDGRNS
;
A
#
# COMPACT_ATOMS: atom_id res chain seq x y z
N MET A 1 -0.34 -21.26 -3.90
CA MET A 1 -0.92 -20.31 -2.93
C MET A 1 -1.91 -19.43 -3.63
N ARG A 2 -3.03 -19.13 -2.97
CA ARG A 2 -4.01 -18.20 -3.49
C ARG A 2 -4.04 -16.95 -2.61
N PHE A 3 -3.61 -15.84 -3.19
CA PHE A 3 -3.62 -14.51 -2.57
C PHE A 3 -4.22 -13.51 -3.54
N GLU A 4 -5.18 -12.73 -3.08
CA GLU A 4 -5.84 -11.71 -3.90
C GLU A 4 -5.99 -10.40 -3.12
N ILE A 5 -5.86 -9.27 -3.84
CA ILE A 5 -6.07 -7.93 -3.29
C ILE A 5 -7.55 -7.57 -3.35
N LYS A 6 -8.10 -7.05 -2.25
CA LYS A 6 -9.49 -6.58 -2.11
C LYS A 6 -9.61 -5.07 -2.04
N ASP A 7 -8.72 -4.42 -1.28
CA ASP A 7 -8.64 -2.96 -1.19
C ASP A 7 -7.18 -2.54 -1.08
N ARG A 8 -6.88 -1.27 -1.34
CA ARG A 8 -5.51 -0.75 -1.31
C ARG A 8 -5.42 0.73 -0.99
N ASP A 9 -4.27 1.11 -0.44
CA ASP A 9 -3.80 2.48 -0.39
C ASP A 9 -2.28 2.50 -0.61
N GLY A 10 -1.82 3.04 -1.75
CA GLY A 10 -0.44 2.84 -2.19
C GLY A 10 -0.06 1.36 -2.33
N LEU A 11 1.05 0.97 -1.68
CA LEU A 11 1.49 -0.43 -1.58
C LEU A 11 0.72 -1.24 -0.54
N ALA A 12 0.09 -0.58 0.43
CA ALA A 12 -0.71 -1.26 1.43
C ALA A 12 -1.93 -1.89 0.75
N ARG A 13 -2.27 -3.08 1.21
CA ARG A 13 -3.32 -3.88 0.61
C ARG A 13 -4.05 -4.68 1.66
N ILE A 14 -5.37 -4.64 1.57
CA ILE A 14 -6.20 -5.64 2.22
C ILE A 14 -6.28 -6.80 1.26
N GLY A 15 -5.67 -7.92 1.64
CA GLY A 15 -5.64 -9.14 0.85
C GLY A 15 -6.33 -10.30 1.55
N VAL A 16 -6.59 -11.36 0.81
CA VAL A 16 -7.08 -12.63 1.35
C VAL A 16 -6.10 -13.73 0.98
N LEU A 17 -5.42 -14.27 1.99
CA LEU A 17 -4.54 -15.43 1.88
C LEU A 17 -5.35 -16.70 2.17
N GLU A 18 -5.42 -17.63 1.22
CA GLU A 18 -6.00 -18.96 1.47
C GLU A 18 -4.91 -19.91 2.01
N THR A 19 -5.19 -20.52 3.17
CA THR A 19 -4.40 -21.58 3.79
C THR A 19 -5.23 -22.87 3.86
N ARG A 20 -4.64 -23.96 4.37
CA ARG A 20 -5.35 -25.24 4.55
C ARG A 20 -6.46 -25.11 5.59
N HIS A 21 -6.25 -24.31 6.63
CA HIS A 21 -7.19 -24.10 7.73
C HIS A 21 -7.97 -22.78 7.65
N GLY A 22 -8.16 -22.22 6.46
CA GLY A 22 -9.09 -21.12 6.23
C GLY A 22 -8.50 -19.93 5.49
N LYS A 23 -9.17 -18.79 5.61
CA LYS A 23 -8.81 -17.53 4.95
C LYS A 23 -8.30 -16.55 5.96
N VAL A 24 -7.20 -15.88 5.63
CA VAL A 24 -6.57 -14.85 6.47
C VAL A 24 -6.68 -13.51 5.74
N GLU A 25 -7.38 -12.54 6.33
CA GLU A 25 -7.44 -11.17 5.81
C GLU A 25 -6.20 -10.37 6.26
N THR A 26 -5.38 -9.96 5.30
CA THR A 26 -4.22 -9.09 5.52
C THR A 26 -4.62 -7.60 5.49
N PRO A 27 -3.85 -6.67 6.09
CA PRO A 27 -2.73 -6.91 6.99
C PRO A 27 -3.15 -7.65 8.27
N ALA A 28 -2.36 -8.61 8.76
CA ALA A 28 -2.69 -9.39 9.94
C ALA A 28 -1.60 -9.34 11.00
N LEU A 29 -2.02 -9.24 12.27
CA LEU A 29 -1.17 -9.40 13.45
C LEU A 29 -1.24 -10.85 13.92
N LEU A 30 -0.10 -11.52 14.01
CA LEU A 30 0.05 -12.90 14.47
C LEU A 30 0.56 -12.88 15.92
N PRO A 31 -0.28 -13.22 16.92
CA PRO A 31 0.22 -13.40 18.27
C PRO A 31 1.22 -14.56 18.32
N VAL A 32 2.38 -14.34 18.94
CA VAL A 32 3.39 -15.39 19.13
C VAL A 32 3.04 -16.22 20.34
N ILE A 33 2.76 -17.51 20.14
CA ILE A 33 2.39 -18.45 21.20
C ILE A 33 3.60 -19.28 21.61
N ASN A 34 3.94 -19.22 22.91
CA ASN A 34 4.87 -20.17 23.51
C ASN A 34 4.08 -21.40 24.00
N PRO A 35 4.26 -22.58 23.39
CA PRO A 35 3.47 -23.77 23.72
C PRO A 35 3.76 -24.32 25.13
N ASN A 36 4.87 -23.91 25.77
CA ASN A 36 5.16 -24.30 27.16
C ASN A 36 4.41 -23.45 28.20
N LYS A 37 4.06 -22.20 27.86
CA LYS A 37 3.36 -21.26 28.75
C LYS A 37 2.43 -20.37 27.93
N MET A 38 1.18 -20.79 27.81
CA MET A 38 0.13 -20.02 27.15
C MET A 38 -0.49 -19.05 28.15
N LEU A 39 -0.03 -17.80 28.15
CA LEU A 39 -0.58 -16.76 29.04
C LEU A 39 -2.05 -16.45 28.72
N ILE A 40 -2.39 -16.49 27.44
CA ILE A 40 -3.74 -16.33 26.89
C ILE A 40 -3.92 -17.46 25.89
N GLU A 41 -5.00 -18.21 26.02
CA GLU A 41 -5.27 -19.37 25.18
C GLU A 41 -5.58 -18.94 23.73
N PRO A 42 -5.08 -19.64 22.70
CA PRO A 42 -5.38 -19.31 21.30
C PRO A 42 -6.88 -19.23 20.98
N LYS A 43 -7.68 -20.15 21.53
CA LYS A 43 -9.14 -20.14 21.41
C LYS A 43 -9.77 -18.87 22.01
N GLU A 44 -9.21 -18.39 23.12
CA GLU A 44 -9.64 -17.13 23.73
C GLU A 44 -9.27 -15.94 22.83
N MET A 45 -8.05 -15.91 22.28
CA MET A 45 -7.64 -14.85 21.35
C MET A 45 -8.54 -14.81 20.12
N LYS A 46 -8.91 -15.97 19.56
CA LYS A 46 -9.87 -16.05 18.44
C LYS A 46 -11.20 -15.41 18.80
N ARG A 47 -11.75 -15.77 19.97
CA ARG A 47 -13.02 -15.21 20.44
C ARG A 47 -12.97 -13.69 20.67
N LEU A 48 -11.88 -13.18 21.27
CA LEU A 48 -11.78 -11.77 21.65
C LEU A 48 -11.41 -10.85 20.47
N PHE A 49 -10.56 -11.33 19.57
CA PHE A 49 -9.94 -10.49 18.54
C PHE A 49 -10.28 -10.90 17.11
N ASN A 50 -10.98 -12.02 16.93
CA ASN A 50 -11.25 -12.63 15.62
C ASN A 50 -9.97 -12.87 14.82
N ILE A 51 -8.98 -13.52 15.45
CA ILE A 51 -7.76 -13.93 14.77
C ILE A 51 -7.99 -15.18 13.92
N ASP A 52 -7.57 -15.12 12.66
CA ASP A 52 -7.60 -16.25 11.73
C ASP A 52 -6.21 -16.89 11.56
N ILE A 53 -5.18 -16.31 12.16
CA ILE A 53 -3.80 -16.79 12.11
C ILE A 53 -3.04 -16.46 13.39
N LEU A 54 -2.11 -17.34 13.77
CA LEU A 54 -1.12 -17.11 14.83
C LEU A 54 0.23 -17.69 14.42
N ILE A 55 1.27 -17.41 15.20
CA ILE A 55 2.60 -18.01 15.02
C ILE A 55 3.06 -18.70 16.30
N THR A 56 3.71 -19.87 16.16
CA THR A 56 4.42 -20.54 17.26
C THR A 56 5.82 -20.95 16.81
N ASN A 57 6.62 -21.52 17.71
CA ASN A 57 7.99 -21.91 17.42
C ASN A 57 8.12 -23.44 17.34
N SER A 58 8.40 -23.95 16.15
CA SER A 58 8.53 -25.38 15.90
C SER A 58 9.75 -25.99 16.59
N TYR A 59 10.84 -25.24 16.79
CA TYR A 59 12.01 -25.72 17.51
C TYR A 59 11.71 -25.99 18.99
N ILE A 60 10.91 -25.13 19.64
CA ILE A 60 10.45 -25.37 21.01
C ILE A 60 9.63 -26.66 21.10
N ILE A 61 8.70 -26.87 20.15
CA ILE A 61 7.89 -28.09 20.08
C ILE A 61 8.79 -29.31 19.85
N TYR A 62 9.75 -29.21 18.93
CA TYR A 62 10.67 -30.29 18.58
C TYR A 62 11.56 -30.73 19.76
N LYS A 63 12.10 -29.78 20.55
CA LYS A 63 12.99 -30.12 21.68
C LYS A 63 12.23 -30.66 22.89
N ASN A 64 10.96 -30.29 23.08
CA ASN A 64 10.14 -30.82 24.16
C ASN A 64 9.49 -32.15 23.73
N LYS A 65 9.96 -33.28 24.29
CA LYS A 65 9.48 -34.64 23.92
C LYS A 65 7.96 -34.76 23.95
N ARG A 66 7.31 -34.26 25.01
CA ARG A 66 5.85 -34.33 25.16
C ARG A 66 5.14 -33.50 24.09
N LEU A 67 5.60 -32.28 23.82
CA LEU A 67 5.00 -31.44 22.78
C LEU A 67 5.22 -32.03 21.38
N LYS A 68 6.41 -32.59 21.12
CA LYS A 68 6.75 -33.25 19.86
C LYS A 68 5.84 -34.46 19.60
N GLU A 69 5.66 -35.32 20.59
CA GLU A 69 4.78 -36.50 20.49
C GLU A 69 3.34 -36.09 20.18
N ILE A 70 2.77 -35.17 20.96
CA ILE A 70 1.40 -34.66 20.73
C ILE A 70 1.29 -34.00 19.36
N ALA A 71 2.25 -33.16 18.96
CA ALA A 71 2.21 -32.47 17.67
C ALA A 71 2.27 -33.45 16.48
N LEU A 72 3.03 -34.55 16.60
CA LEU A 72 3.12 -35.57 15.55
C LEU A 72 1.89 -36.49 15.51
N SER A 73 1.31 -36.82 16.66
CA SER A 73 0.14 -37.70 16.72
C SER A 73 -1.17 -36.99 16.42
N GLU A 74 -1.30 -35.73 16.85
CA GLU A 74 -2.56 -34.98 16.82
C GLU A 74 -2.53 -33.73 15.93
N GLY A 75 -1.33 -33.26 15.54
CA GLY A 75 -1.15 -32.04 14.78
C GLY A 75 -1.03 -30.78 15.66
N VAL A 76 -0.39 -29.74 15.11
CA VAL A 76 -0.16 -28.47 15.79
C VAL A 76 -1.45 -27.73 16.17
N HIS A 77 -2.51 -27.91 15.38
CA HIS A 77 -3.82 -27.29 15.62
C HIS A 77 -4.49 -27.80 16.90
N LYS A 78 -4.45 -29.12 17.12
CA LYS A 78 -4.95 -29.73 18.35
C LYS A 78 -4.08 -29.36 19.54
N LEU A 79 -2.75 -29.37 19.37
CA LEU A 79 -1.81 -28.95 20.42
C LEU A 79 -2.10 -27.54 20.93
N LEU A 80 -2.43 -26.61 20.02
CA LEU A 80 -2.72 -25.21 20.35
C LEU A 80 -4.20 -24.93 20.59
N ASN A 81 -5.08 -25.93 20.43
CA ASN A 81 -6.54 -25.75 20.46
C ASN A 81 -7.01 -24.58 19.58
N PHE A 82 -6.50 -24.54 18.34
CA PHE A 82 -6.74 -23.45 17.39
C PHE A 82 -7.12 -24.00 16.01
N ASP A 83 -8.26 -23.55 15.50
CA ASP A 83 -8.89 -23.98 14.25
C ASP A 83 -8.63 -23.02 13.07
N GLY A 84 -7.85 -21.95 13.27
CA GLY A 84 -7.36 -21.08 12.20
C GLY A 84 -5.96 -21.49 11.71
N ALA A 85 -5.36 -20.64 10.87
CA ALA A 85 -4.05 -20.89 10.29
C ALA A 85 -2.92 -20.84 11.33
N VAL A 86 -2.00 -21.81 11.29
CA VAL A 86 -0.82 -21.83 12.17
C VAL A 86 0.45 -21.65 11.33
N MET A 87 1.15 -20.54 11.58
CA MET A 87 2.51 -20.35 11.13
C MET A 87 3.50 -20.90 12.17
N THR A 88 4.56 -21.55 11.72
CA THR A 88 5.64 -22.02 12.58
C THR A 88 6.96 -21.35 12.21
N ASP A 89 7.60 -20.75 13.21
CA ASP A 89 9.00 -20.29 13.13
C ASP A 89 9.95 -21.48 13.34
N SER A 90 11.11 -21.44 12.70
CA SER A 90 12.14 -22.48 12.71
C SER A 90 13.09 -22.40 13.92
N GLY A 91 13.03 -21.29 14.67
CA GLY A 91 13.91 -21.07 15.82
C GLY A 91 15.02 -20.06 15.60
N THR A 92 15.17 -19.46 14.40
CA THR A 92 16.27 -18.55 14.08
C THR A 92 16.50 -17.45 15.14
N PHE A 93 15.44 -16.91 15.73
CA PHE A 93 15.55 -15.92 16.80
C PHE A 93 16.11 -16.50 18.11
N GLN A 94 15.73 -17.73 18.48
CA GLN A 94 16.33 -18.44 19.61
C GLN A 94 17.79 -18.74 19.36
N SER A 95 18.20 -18.94 18.11
CA SER A 95 19.63 -19.09 17.80
C SER A 95 20.40 -17.81 18.13
N TYR A 96 19.82 -16.67 17.79
CA TYR A 96 20.39 -15.36 18.14
C TYR A 96 20.42 -15.13 19.67
N VAL A 97 19.33 -15.44 20.39
CA VAL A 97 19.24 -15.18 21.84
C VAL A 97 20.04 -16.17 22.69
N TYR A 98 20.11 -17.44 22.29
CA TYR A 98 20.62 -18.54 23.13
C TYR A 98 21.82 -19.29 22.52
N GLY A 99 22.28 -18.97 21.30
CA GLY A 99 23.42 -19.61 20.64
C GLY A 99 23.05 -20.66 19.58
N ASP A 100 23.92 -21.64 19.33
CA ASP A 100 23.69 -22.60 18.23
C ASP A 100 22.44 -23.49 18.45
N ILE A 101 21.67 -23.65 17.38
CA ILE A 101 20.54 -24.58 17.33
C ILE A 101 21.04 -25.95 16.87
N ASP A 102 20.85 -26.95 17.71
CA ASP A 102 21.17 -28.34 17.42
C ASP A 102 19.98 -29.04 16.74
N VAL A 103 19.65 -28.59 15.53
CA VAL A 103 18.66 -29.22 14.63
C VAL A 103 19.09 -28.99 13.18
N ASP A 104 18.99 -30.04 12.37
CA ASP A 104 19.23 -29.93 10.94
C ASP A 104 18.20 -29.00 10.25
N PRO A 105 18.65 -28.04 9.40
CA PRO A 105 17.77 -27.08 8.73
C PRO A 105 16.66 -27.71 7.87
N ILE A 106 16.88 -28.92 7.35
CA ILE A 106 15.93 -29.61 6.47
C ILE A 106 14.97 -30.45 7.33
N GLU A 107 15.48 -31.06 8.40
CA GLU A 107 14.67 -31.79 9.37
C GLU A 107 13.60 -30.90 10.03
N ILE A 108 13.93 -29.66 10.42
CA ILE A 108 12.92 -28.77 11.03
C ILE A 108 11.78 -28.44 10.07
N VAL A 109 12.05 -28.31 8.76
CA VAL A 109 11.01 -28.04 7.76
C VAL A 109 10.14 -29.28 7.53
N LYS A 110 10.74 -30.48 7.51
CA LYS A 110 9.98 -31.74 7.48
C LYS A 110 9.08 -31.85 8.71
N PHE A 111 9.63 -31.56 9.89
CA PHE A 111 8.87 -31.58 11.13
C PHE A 111 7.67 -30.63 11.09
N GLN A 112 7.87 -29.38 10.65
CA GLN A 112 6.78 -28.40 10.49
C GLN A 112 5.66 -28.88 9.56
N ARG A 113 6.02 -29.54 8.45
CA ARG A 113 5.07 -30.17 7.54
C ARG A 113 4.33 -31.32 8.20
N ASP A 114 5.05 -32.19 8.90
CA ASP A 114 4.52 -33.43 9.48
C ASP A 114 3.58 -33.14 10.67
N ILE A 115 3.81 -32.07 11.43
CA ILE A 115 2.86 -31.59 12.46
C ILE A 115 1.68 -30.80 11.88
N GLY A 116 1.62 -30.63 10.56
CA GLY A 116 0.48 -30.01 9.87
C GLY A 116 0.45 -28.48 9.91
N SER A 117 1.58 -27.80 9.98
CA SER A 117 1.61 -26.32 9.89
C SER A 117 1.01 -25.83 8.56
N ASP A 118 0.32 -24.69 8.57
CA ASP A 118 -0.14 -24.03 7.34
C ASP A 118 1.01 -23.33 6.62
N ILE A 119 1.86 -22.65 7.39
CA ILE A 119 3.00 -21.88 6.90
C ILE A 119 4.22 -22.30 7.72
N GLY A 120 5.17 -22.99 7.10
CA GLY A 120 6.45 -23.32 7.72
C GLY A 120 7.52 -22.30 7.36
N THR A 121 8.48 -22.06 8.24
CA THR A 121 9.62 -21.17 8.02
C THR A 121 10.90 -22.00 7.87
N ILE A 122 11.76 -21.63 6.92
CA ILE A 122 13.09 -22.23 6.82
C ILE A 122 13.97 -21.83 8.01
N LEU A 123 14.98 -22.63 8.33
CA LEU A 123 16.04 -22.21 9.26
C LEU A 123 17.03 -21.29 8.53
N ASP A 124 16.72 -20.00 8.46
CA ASP A 124 17.60 -18.99 7.90
C ASP A 124 18.74 -18.62 8.87
N LEU A 125 19.77 -17.93 8.36
CA LEU A 125 20.82 -17.38 9.20
C LEU A 125 20.53 -15.91 9.51
N PHE A 126 20.36 -15.63 10.81
CA PHE A 126 20.12 -14.28 11.31
C PHE A 126 21.30 -13.35 11.00
N THR A 127 21.00 -12.21 10.38
CA THR A 127 21.99 -11.14 10.16
C THR A 127 21.73 -10.00 11.13
N GLU A 128 22.74 -9.64 11.91
CA GLU A 128 22.68 -8.54 12.86
C GLU A 128 23.01 -7.20 12.20
N PRO A 129 22.55 -6.06 12.75
CA PRO A 129 22.88 -4.75 12.19
C PRO A 129 24.37 -4.43 12.13
N ASN A 130 25.16 -5.03 13.03
CA ASN A 130 26.61 -4.79 13.15
C ASN A 130 27.47 -5.84 12.43
N ASP A 131 26.87 -6.87 11.84
CA ASP A 131 27.60 -7.87 11.07
C ASP A 131 28.36 -7.22 9.91
N SER A 132 29.59 -7.67 9.67
CA SER A 132 30.36 -7.19 8.51
C SER A 132 29.68 -7.57 7.18
N TYR A 133 29.85 -6.73 6.15
CA TYR A 133 29.35 -7.01 4.80
C TYR A 133 29.72 -8.42 4.31
N ARG A 134 30.97 -8.86 4.55
CA ARG A 134 31.46 -10.20 4.16
C ARG A 134 30.70 -11.31 4.89
N GLU A 135 30.44 -11.13 6.17
CA GLU A 135 29.69 -12.09 6.97
C GLU A 135 28.22 -12.17 6.54
N VAL A 136 27.54 -11.03 6.41
CA VAL A 136 26.17 -10.96 5.89
C VAL A 136 26.08 -11.66 4.54
N LYS A 137 27.01 -11.39 3.62
CA LYS A 137 27.05 -12.02 2.29
C LYS A 137 27.22 -13.54 2.37
N ARG A 138 27.96 -14.06 3.35
CA ARG A 138 28.07 -15.50 3.60
C ARG A 138 26.74 -16.07 4.13
N LYS A 139 26.15 -15.41 5.13
CA LYS A 139 24.89 -15.82 5.76
C LYS A 139 23.75 -15.90 4.73
N ILE A 140 23.58 -14.89 3.87
CA ILE A 140 22.53 -14.91 2.83
C ILE A 140 22.70 -16.05 1.83
N ARG A 141 23.94 -16.42 1.46
CA ARG A 141 24.20 -17.51 0.51
C ARG A 141 23.72 -18.84 1.06
N GLU A 142 23.99 -19.09 2.33
CA GLU A 142 23.53 -20.30 3.02
C GLU A 142 22.01 -20.29 3.21
N THR A 143 21.42 -19.15 3.60
CA THR A 143 19.95 -19.00 3.67
C THR A 143 19.27 -19.32 2.33
N ILE A 144 19.80 -18.82 1.21
CA ILE A 144 19.29 -19.13 -0.14
C ILE A 144 19.44 -20.62 -0.48
N LYS A 145 20.57 -21.24 -0.11
CA LYS A 145 20.80 -22.67 -0.32
C LYS A 145 19.75 -23.49 0.44
N ARG A 146 19.51 -23.18 1.71
CA ARG A 146 18.48 -23.83 2.54
C ARG A 146 17.09 -23.65 1.95
N ALA A 147 16.74 -22.43 1.53
CA ALA A 147 15.45 -22.16 0.88
C ALA A 147 15.19 -23.04 -0.35
N LYS A 148 16.19 -23.21 -1.23
CA LYS A 148 16.08 -24.06 -2.43
C LYS A 148 15.83 -25.54 -2.12
N VAL A 149 16.39 -26.05 -1.04
CA VAL A 149 16.19 -27.44 -0.62
C VAL A 149 14.82 -27.57 0.05
N SER A 150 14.50 -26.65 0.97
CA SER A 150 13.24 -26.65 1.72
C SER A 150 12.01 -26.46 0.83
N SER A 151 12.11 -25.72 -0.28
CA SER A 151 10.99 -25.56 -1.21
C SER A 151 10.57 -26.87 -1.88
N ARG A 152 11.49 -27.85 -1.97
CA ARG A 152 11.21 -29.17 -2.59
C ARG A 152 10.57 -30.17 -1.64
N ILE A 153 10.60 -29.91 -0.34
CA ILE A 153 10.12 -30.86 0.69
C ILE A 153 8.87 -30.37 1.43
N LYS A 154 8.44 -29.12 1.21
CA LYS A 154 7.30 -28.48 1.89
C LYS A 154 5.96 -29.19 1.64
N GLY A 155 5.82 -29.95 0.54
CA GLY A 155 4.53 -30.51 0.14
C GLY A 155 3.55 -29.38 -0.20
N GLU A 156 2.33 -29.43 0.36
CA GLU A 156 1.34 -28.34 0.19
C GLU A 156 1.36 -27.32 1.35
N MET A 157 2.25 -27.47 2.34
CA MET A 157 2.50 -26.42 3.33
C MET A 157 3.09 -25.20 2.63
N LEU A 158 2.59 -24.01 2.93
CA LEU A 158 3.18 -22.77 2.42
C LEU A 158 4.56 -22.57 3.06
N LEU A 159 5.53 -22.05 2.30
CA LEU A 159 6.87 -21.83 2.81
C LEU A 159 7.20 -20.34 2.94
N ALA A 160 7.65 -19.98 4.14
CA ALA A 160 8.21 -18.68 4.48
C ALA A 160 9.73 -18.71 4.31
N CYS A 161 10.23 -17.87 3.40
CA CYS A 161 11.65 -17.78 3.05
C CYS A 161 12.16 -16.36 3.33
N PRO A 162 12.83 -16.13 4.48
CA PRO A 162 13.23 -14.81 4.91
C PRO A 162 14.24 -14.15 3.98
N VAL A 163 14.01 -12.87 3.67
CA VAL A 163 14.99 -11.98 3.08
C VAL A 163 15.86 -11.42 4.20
N GLN A 164 17.13 -11.83 4.18
CA GLN A 164 18.19 -11.35 5.07
C GLN A 164 19.13 -10.38 4.32
N GLY A 165 20.03 -9.72 5.04
CA GLY A 165 20.99 -8.79 4.42
C GLY A 165 21.53 -7.68 5.31
N GLY A 166 21.35 -7.77 6.63
CA GLY A 166 21.73 -6.71 7.57
C GLY A 166 21.10 -5.37 7.19
N VAL A 167 21.85 -4.28 7.38
CA VAL A 167 21.48 -2.92 6.94
C VAL A 167 21.91 -2.60 5.49
N TYR A 168 22.57 -3.55 4.80
CA TYR A 168 23.13 -3.33 3.47
C TYR A 168 22.07 -3.50 2.38
N GLY A 169 21.64 -2.37 1.80
CA GLY A 169 20.59 -2.35 0.78
C GLY A 169 20.87 -3.25 -0.43
N ASP A 170 22.11 -3.26 -0.95
CA ASP A 170 22.51 -4.09 -2.08
C ASP A 170 22.43 -5.61 -1.77
N LEU A 171 22.77 -6.02 -0.54
CA LEU A 171 22.62 -7.41 -0.10
C LEU A 171 21.16 -7.80 0.10
N ARG A 172 20.31 -6.90 0.59
CA ARG A 172 18.85 -7.09 0.65
C ARG A 172 18.28 -7.31 -0.75
N VAL A 173 18.67 -6.48 -1.72
CA VAL A 173 18.28 -6.62 -3.13
C VAL A 173 18.75 -7.96 -3.70
N ALA A 174 20.01 -8.34 -3.47
CA ALA A 174 20.55 -9.61 -3.96
C ALA A 174 19.82 -10.82 -3.37
N CYS A 175 19.49 -10.78 -2.07
CA CYS A 175 18.72 -11.83 -1.41
C CYS A 175 17.29 -11.89 -1.93
N ALA A 176 16.58 -10.75 -2.01
CA ALA A 176 15.21 -10.67 -2.52
C ALA A 176 15.08 -11.21 -3.96
N LYS A 177 15.99 -10.82 -4.86
CA LYS A 177 16.03 -11.34 -6.25
C LYS A 177 16.22 -12.85 -6.31
N LYS A 178 17.00 -13.43 -5.40
CA LYS A 178 17.22 -14.87 -5.36
C LYS A 178 16.09 -15.63 -4.68
N MET A 179 15.42 -15.02 -3.71
CA MET A 179 14.23 -15.59 -3.09
C MET A 179 13.02 -15.55 -4.02
N SER A 180 12.92 -14.54 -4.90
CA SER A 180 11.82 -14.46 -5.88
C SER A 180 11.87 -15.54 -6.96
N GLU A 181 13.04 -16.11 -7.23
CA GLU A 181 13.27 -17.25 -8.13
C GLU A 181 12.87 -18.60 -7.49
N ILE A 182 12.62 -18.64 -6.17
CA ILE A 182 12.31 -19.86 -5.42
C ILE A 182 10.80 -19.93 -5.20
N GLU A 183 10.24 -21.14 -5.23
CA GLU A 183 8.82 -21.40 -4.94
C GLU A 183 8.53 -21.27 -3.43
N CYS A 184 8.59 -20.03 -2.93
CA CYS A 184 8.18 -19.64 -1.58
C CYS A 184 7.03 -18.63 -1.66
N GLU A 185 6.06 -18.76 -0.79
CA GLU A 185 4.80 -18.01 -0.82
C GLU A 185 4.82 -16.77 0.05
N VAL A 186 5.55 -16.88 1.17
CA VAL A 186 5.69 -15.83 2.17
C VAL A 186 7.16 -15.43 2.21
N HIS A 187 7.41 -14.12 2.22
CA HIS A 187 8.75 -13.57 2.37
C HIS A 187 8.83 -12.72 3.62
N PRO A 188 9.26 -13.31 4.74
CA PRO A 188 9.61 -12.53 5.91
C PRO A 188 10.80 -11.60 5.63
N ILE A 189 10.82 -10.44 6.25
CA ILE A 189 11.96 -9.53 6.26
C ILE A 189 12.64 -9.72 7.62
N GLY A 190 13.75 -10.45 7.63
CA GLY A 190 14.46 -10.87 8.83
C GLY A 190 15.58 -9.92 9.27
N GLY A 191 16.12 -10.14 10.47
CA GLY A 191 17.24 -9.33 11.01
C GLY A 191 16.85 -7.90 11.41
N VAL A 192 15.54 -7.62 11.53
CA VAL A 192 15.02 -6.27 11.79
C VAL A 192 14.59 -6.02 13.24
N VAL A 193 14.47 -7.07 14.05
CA VAL A 193 14.09 -6.95 15.47
C VAL A 193 15.01 -5.97 16.23
N PRO A 194 16.36 -6.07 16.12
CA PRO A 194 17.25 -5.10 16.77
C PRO A 194 17.08 -3.68 16.24
N LEU A 195 16.66 -3.47 14.99
CA LEU A 195 16.40 -2.13 14.46
C LEU A 195 15.19 -1.50 15.16
N MET A 196 14.12 -2.28 15.38
CA MET A 196 12.92 -1.81 16.07
C MET A 196 13.17 -1.58 17.56
N GLU A 197 13.89 -2.50 18.23
CA GLU A 197 14.24 -2.35 19.66
C GLU A 197 15.11 -1.12 19.92
N ASN A 198 15.99 -0.76 18.97
CA ASN A 198 16.84 0.43 19.04
C ASN A 198 16.25 1.65 18.30
N GLN A 199 14.97 1.60 17.92
CA GLN A 199 14.25 2.69 17.24
C GLN A 199 14.92 3.22 15.95
N ARG A 200 15.70 2.39 15.25
CA ARG A 200 16.33 2.69 13.94
C ARG A 200 15.32 2.55 12.80
N TYR A 201 14.26 3.34 12.84
CA TYR A 201 13.12 3.22 11.92
C TYR A 201 13.43 3.68 10.48
N ASP A 202 14.43 4.52 10.28
CA ASP A 202 14.93 4.90 8.98
C ASP A 202 15.65 3.72 8.29
N ASP A 203 16.48 2.98 9.02
CA ASP A 203 17.10 1.74 8.54
C ASP A 203 16.04 0.65 8.29
N LEU A 204 15.06 0.52 9.17
CA LEU A 204 13.91 -0.37 8.96
C LEU A 204 13.22 -0.05 7.63
N THR A 205 12.94 1.23 7.38
CA THR A 205 12.32 1.70 6.12
C THR A 205 13.17 1.35 4.91
N ARG A 206 14.49 1.59 4.96
CA ARG A 206 15.43 1.24 3.88
C ARG A 206 15.45 -0.26 3.62
N VAL A 207 15.46 -1.08 4.67
CA VAL A 207 15.46 -2.55 4.58
C VAL A 207 14.17 -3.07 3.96
N ILE A 208 13.01 -2.54 4.38
CA ILE A 208 11.71 -2.91 3.82
C ILE A 208 11.66 -2.54 2.32
N LEU A 209 11.98 -1.31 1.97
CA LEU A 209 11.99 -0.83 0.58
C LEU A 209 12.95 -1.65 -0.30
N SER A 210 14.18 -1.89 0.16
CA SER A 210 15.19 -2.64 -0.60
C SER A 210 14.77 -4.09 -0.84
N SER A 211 14.04 -4.69 0.10
CA SER A 211 13.52 -6.05 -0.02
C SER A 211 12.28 -6.09 -0.93
N LYS A 212 11.27 -5.26 -0.63
CA LYS A 212 9.96 -5.28 -1.29
C LYS A 212 10.03 -5.02 -2.79
N ARG A 213 10.94 -4.13 -3.22
CA ARG A 213 11.15 -3.74 -4.63
C ARG A 213 11.45 -4.90 -5.58
N TYR A 214 12.03 -5.97 -5.06
CA TYR A 214 12.53 -7.08 -5.88
C TYR A 214 11.83 -8.41 -5.57
N LEU A 215 10.80 -8.38 -4.73
CA LEU A 215 9.91 -9.49 -4.49
C LEU A 215 8.66 -9.37 -5.37
N PRO A 216 8.12 -10.48 -5.92
CA PRO A 216 6.94 -10.43 -6.77
C PRO A 216 5.75 -9.85 -5.98
N PRO A 217 4.96 -8.93 -6.56
CA PRO A 217 3.77 -8.41 -5.91
C PRO A 217 2.79 -9.49 -5.43
N SER A 218 2.70 -10.65 -6.07
CA SER A 218 1.78 -11.72 -5.64
C SER A 218 2.17 -12.44 -4.35
N ARG A 219 3.38 -12.22 -3.83
CA ARG A 219 3.85 -12.85 -2.58
C ARG A 219 3.43 -12.05 -1.36
N VAL A 220 3.18 -12.75 -0.25
CA VAL A 220 2.85 -12.16 1.06
C VAL A 220 4.13 -11.75 1.76
N ILE A 221 4.17 -10.53 2.29
CA ILE A 221 5.34 -9.98 2.97
C ILE A 221 5.10 -9.97 4.48
N HIS A 222 6.02 -10.56 5.23
CA HIS A 222 5.94 -10.60 6.68
C HIS A 222 7.07 -9.78 7.29
N LEU A 223 6.80 -8.89 8.24
CA LEU A 223 7.84 -8.20 9.00
C LEU A 223 8.06 -8.91 10.34
N PHE A 224 9.19 -9.62 10.47
CA PHE A 224 9.45 -10.45 11.64
C PHE A 224 9.64 -9.63 12.92
N GLY A 225 8.93 -10.02 13.97
CA GLY A 225 9.00 -9.45 15.32
C GLY A 225 8.52 -8.01 15.42
N ALA A 226 7.82 -7.49 14.39
CA ALA A 226 7.20 -6.17 14.42
C ALA A 226 5.95 -6.19 15.29
N GLY A 227 6.15 -6.16 16.61
CA GLY A 227 5.10 -6.41 17.59
C GLY A 227 4.48 -5.18 18.23
N HIS A 228 4.95 -3.97 17.89
CA HIS A 228 4.53 -2.71 18.52
C HIS A 228 3.67 -1.85 17.57
N PRO A 229 2.49 -1.34 18.00
CA PRO A 229 1.54 -0.66 17.12
C PRO A 229 2.08 0.60 16.44
N LEU A 230 3.07 1.26 17.06
CA LEU A 230 3.75 2.44 16.51
C LEU A 230 4.29 2.21 15.08
N VAL A 231 4.78 1.01 14.76
CA VAL A 231 5.38 0.72 13.44
C VAL A 231 4.38 0.18 12.41
N PHE A 232 3.17 -0.21 12.82
CA PHE A 232 2.22 -0.89 11.93
C PHE A 232 1.86 -0.04 10.70
N PRO A 233 1.46 1.25 10.84
CA PRO A 233 1.05 2.02 9.68
C PRO A 233 2.17 2.19 8.66
N LEU A 234 3.40 2.51 9.11
CA LEU A 234 4.55 2.69 8.23
C LEU A 234 4.92 1.38 7.52
N ALA A 235 5.05 0.28 8.26
CA ALA A 235 5.41 -1.01 7.68
C ALA A 235 4.37 -1.45 6.62
N ILE A 236 3.08 -1.29 6.93
CA ILE A 236 1.98 -1.69 6.04
C ILE A 236 1.89 -0.75 4.82
N ALA A 237 2.10 0.55 4.99
CA ALA A 237 2.21 1.52 3.88
C ALA A 237 3.35 1.17 2.91
N LEU A 238 4.39 0.47 3.39
CA LEU A 238 5.51 -0.04 2.59
C LEU A 238 5.26 -1.44 2.01
N GLY A 239 4.05 -1.99 2.15
CA GLY A 239 3.62 -3.24 1.54
C GLY A 239 3.89 -4.49 2.37
N VAL A 240 4.00 -4.35 3.70
CA VAL A 240 3.97 -5.48 4.65
C VAL A 240 2.52 -5.97 4.81
N ASP A 241 2.33 -7.29 4.75
CA ASP A 241 1.03 -7.96 4.86
C ASP A 241 0.84 -8.66 6.20
N LEU A 242 1.92 -9.16 6.83
CA LEU A 242 1.87 -9.84 8.12
C LEU A 242 2.86 -9.21 9.09
N VAL A 243 2.48 -9.11 10.35
CA VAL A 243 3.36 -8.76 11.47
C VAL A 243 3.13 -9.73 12.61
N ASP A 244 4.15 -10.05 13.40
CA ASP A 244 4.02 -10.90 14.58
C ASP A 244 4.44 -10.18 15.87
N SER A 245 3.78 -10.51 16.98
CA SER A 245 4.09 -9.92 18.29
C SER A 245 4.28 -11.00 19.35
N ALA A 246 5.49 -11.09 19.87
CA ALA A 246 5.75 -11.62 21.21
C ALA A 246 5.74 -10.51 22.27
N SER A 247 5.80 -9.25 21.85
CA SER A 247 5.95 -8.08 22.72
C SER A 247 4.77 -7.94 23.67
N TYR A 248 3.54 -8.27 23.26
CA TYR A 248 2.37 -8.18 24.15
C TYR A 248 2.56 -8.98 25.45
N ALA A 249 3.16 -10.18 25.37
CA ALA A 249 3.43 -11.05 26.51
C ALA A 249 4.76 -10.74 27.19
N LYS A 250 5.81 -10.43 26.42
CA LYS A 250 7.12 -10.05 26.98
C LYS A 250 7.00 -8.77 27.82
N TYR A 251 6.32 -7.75 27.30
CA TYR A 251 6.14 -6.48 28.00
C TYR A 251 5.27 -6.66 29.22
N ALA A 252 4.21 -7.47 29.14
CA ALA A 252 3.39 -7.77 30.29
C ALA A 252 4.16 -8.43 31.44
N ARG A 253 5.11 -9.31 31.13
CA ARG A 253 6.01 -9.93 32.12
C ARG A 253 6.93 -8.91 32.80
N ASP A 254 7.34 -7.90 32.04
CA ASP A 254 8.16 -6.78 32.52
C ASP A 254 7.30 -5.62 33.05
N GLU A 255 5.99 -5.83 33.25
CA GLU A 255 5.04 -4.84 33.76
C GLU A 255 4.95 -3.56 32.91
N ARG A 256 5.04 -3.74 31.59
CA ARG A 256 4.97 -2.69 30.58
C ARG A 256 3.67 -2.76 29.78
N LEU A 257 3.00 -1.61 29.68
CA LEU A 257 1.76 -1.40 28.95
C LEU A 257 2.06 -0.74 27.60
N ILE A 258 1.48 -1.27 26.52
CA ILE A 258 1.59 -0.74 25.17
C ILE A 258 0.46 0.25 24.92
N PHE A 259 0.80 1.45 24.50
CA PHE A 259 -0.13 2.50 24.10
C PHE A 259 0.05 2.90 22.63
N PRO A 260 -0.92 3.61 22.03
CA PRO A 260 -0.81 4.08 20.64
C PRO A 260 0.40 4.99 20.37
N TRP A 261 0.96 5.65 21.39
CA TRP A 261 2.13 6.54 21.29
C TRP A 261 3.46 5.87 21.68
N GLY A 262 3.43 4.78 22.44
CA GLY A 262 4.64 4.24 23.04
C GLY A 262 4.39 3.11 24.03
N THR A 263 5.33 2.91 24.94
CA THR A 263 5.26 1.90 26.00
C THR A 263 5.56 2.58 27.32
N GLU A 264 4.71 2.35 28.32
CA GLU A 264 4.90 2.88 29.67
C GLU A 264 5.09 1.72 30.65
N ARG A 265 5.83 1.96 31.75
CA ARG A 265 5.91 0.99 32.85
C ARG A 265 4.75 1.20 33.79
N LEU A 266 4.20 0.11 34.33
CA LEU A 266 3.12 0.17 35.30
C LEU A 266 3.50 1.02 36.52
N GLU A 267 4.75 0.92 36.99
CA GLU A 267 5.25 1.66 38.15
C GLU A 267 5.07 3.18 38.00
N ASP A 268 5.30 3.70 36.79
CA ASP A 268 5.27 5.13 36.47
C ASP A 268 3.86 5.69 36.20
N LEU A 269 2.84 4.83 36.09
CA LEU A 269 1.48 5.26 35.79
C LEU A 269 0.73 5.70 37.05
N GLU A 270 0.08 6.87 36.96
CA GLU A 270 -0.92 7.37 37.92
C GLU A 270 -2.36 7.08 37.47
N GLU A 271 -2.56 6.89 36.16
CA GLU A 271 -3.82 6.52 35.54
C GLU A 271 -3.54 5.65 34.31
N ILE A 272 -4.47 4.77 33.94
CA ILE A 272 -4.38 3.99 32.70
C ILE A 272 -5.26 4.66 31.63
N PRO A 273 -4.68 5.45 30.69
CA PRO A 273 -5.42 6.18 29.67
C PRO A 273 -5.94 5.27 28.54
N CYS A 274 -6.79 4.31 28.89
CA CYS A 274 -7.34 3.31 27.97
C CYS A 274 -8.74 2.87 28.40
N SER A 275 -9.62 2.62 27.43
CA SER A 275 -10.98 2.13 27.67
C SER A 275 -11.21 0.70 27.17
N CYS A 276 -10.15 -0.10 27.07
CA CYS A 276 -10.29 -1.52 26.72
C CYS A 276 -10.97 -2.32 27.85
N PRO A 277 -11.50 -3.53 27.59
CA PRO A 277 -12.20 -4.34 28.59
C PRO A 277 -11.41 -4.66 29.88
N VAL A 278 -10.09 -4.52 29.87
CA VAL A 278 -9.24 -4.59 31.07
C VAL A 278 -9.31 -3.28 31.84
N CYS A 279 -8.95 -2.17 31.20
CA CYS A 279 -8.78 -0.86 31.82
C CYS A 279 -10.09 -0.20 32.28
N THR A 280 -11.24 -0.63 31.75
CA THR A 280 -12.55 -0.17 32.27
C THR A 280 -12.98 -0.85 33.57
N LYS A 281 -12.32 -1.95 33.94
CA LYS A 281 -12.66 -2.77 35.12
C LYS A 281 -11.57 -2.81 36.18
N THR A 282 -10.40 -2.26 35.87
CA THR A 282 -9.22 -2.35 36.72
C THR A 282 -8.46 -1.04 36.61
N ASP A 283 -8.38 -0.30 37.72
CA ASP A 283 -7.59 0.93 37.77
C ASP A 283 -6.10 0.64 38.01
N VAL A 284 -5.27 1.69 38.03
CA VAL A 284 -3.83 1.51 38.18
C VAL A 284 -3.42 0.96 39.55
N LYS A 285 -4.15 1.31 40.62
CA LYS A 285 -3.84 0.89 41.99
C LYS A 285 -4.17 -0.59 42.13
N GLU A 286 -5.36 -0.97 41.70
CA GLU A 286 -5.81 -2.36 41.65
C GLU A 286 -4.85 -3.21 40.81
N LEU A 287 -4.40 -2.72 39.65
CA LEU A 287 -3.45 -3.45 38.81
C LEU A 287 -2.07 -3.58 39.48
N LYS A 288 -1.59 -2.57 40.22
CA LYS A 288 -0.33 -2.59 40.99
C LYS A 288 -0.39 -3.56 42.17
N GLU A 289 -1.53 -3.68 42.83
CA GLU A 289 -1.72 -4.55 44.01
C GLU A 289 -2.06 -6.01 43.65
N MET A 290 -2.42 -6.26 42.38
CA MET A 290 -2.80 -7.58 41.87
C MET A 290 -1.66 -8.61 41.92
N ASP A 291 -2.02 -9.88 42.12
CA ASP A 291 -1.08 -11.01 42.01
C ASP A 291 -0.34 -10.98 40.67
N LYS A 292 0.95 -11.33 40.68
CA LYS A 292 1.84 -11.22 39.53
C LYS A 292 1.34 -11.98 38.30
N VAL A 293 0.73 -13.15 38.47
CA VAL A 293 0.27 -13.98 37.35
C VAL A 293 -0.96 -13.35 36.69
N GLU A 294 -1.93 -12.92 37.50
CA GLU A 294 -3.13 -12.25 36.98
C GLU A 294 -2.75 -10.87 36.40
N ARG A 295 -1.82 -10.14 37.02
CA ARG A 295 -1.27 -8.88 36.51
C ARG A 295 -0.60 -9.06 35.14
N GLU A 296 0.28 -10.05 34.98
CA GLU A 296 0.92 -10.41 33.69
C GLU A 296 -0.18 -10.68 32.65
N ARG A 297 -1.22 -11.44 33.01
CA ARG A 297 -2.32 -11.76 32.08
C ARG A 297 -3.15 -10.53 31.69
N ARG A 298 -3.48 -9.65 32.64
CA ARG A 298 -4.26 -8.42 32.40
C ARG A 298 -3.52 -7.44 31.51
N ILE A 299 -2.23 -7.22 31.78
CA ILE A 299 -1.40 -6.36 30.94
C ILE A 299 -1.27 -6.95 29.54
N ALA A 300 -1.08 -8.27 29.40
CA ALA A 300 -1.02 -8.91 28.08
C ALA A 300 -2.32 -8.77 27.29
N LEU A 301 -3.48 -8.89 27.95
CA LEU A 301 -4.77 -8.64 27.32
C LEU A 301 -4.91 -7.18 26.87
N HIS A 302 -4.57 -6.21 27.73
CA HIS A 302 -4.53 -4.79 27.37
C HIS A 302 -3.65 -4.55 26.13
N ASN A 303 -2.42 -5.07 26.14
CA ASN A 303 -1.46 -4.94 25.04
C ASN A 303 -2.04 -5.49 23.72
N LEU A 304 -2.70 -6.64 23.75
CA LEU A 304 -3.38 -7.19 22.57
C LEU A 304 -4.56 -6.32 22.12
N TYR A 305 -5.39 -5.81 23.03
CA TYR A 305 -6.47 -4.88 22.66
C TYR A 305 -5.94 -3.65 21.94
N VAL A 306 -4.86 -3.06 22.41
CA VAL A 306 -4.24 -1.89 21.76
C VAL A 306 -3.68 -2.26 20.39
N CYS A 307 -2.93 -3.37 20.28
CA CYS A 307 -2.36 -3.81 19.01
C CYS A 307 -3.44 -4.13 17.95
N PHE A 308 -4.51 -4.86 18.33
CA PHE A 308 -5.61 -5.17 17.42
C PHE A 308 -6.47 -3.95 17.07
N SER A 309 -6.62 -3.00 17.99
CA SER A 309 -7.29 -1.73 17.71
C SER A 309 -6.51 -0.94 16.64
N GLU A 310 -5.18 -0.84 16.77
CA GLU A 310 -4.35 -0.17 15.76
C GLU A 310 -4.40 -0.90 14.41
N MET A 311 -4.36 -2.24 14.39
CA MET A 311 -4.49 -3.01 13.15
C MET A 311 -5.84 -2.76 12.46
N LYS A 312 -6.94 -2.66 13.22
CA LYS A 312 -8.26 -2.27 12.67
C LYS A 312 -8.26 -0.86 12.11
N ARG A 313 -7.59 0.09 12.79
CA ARG A 313 -7.42 1.48 12.33
C ARG A 313 -6.66 1.53 11.00
N VAL A 314 -5.57 0.77 10.86
CA VAL A 314 -4.82 0.65 9.60
C VAL A 314 -5.71 0.10 8.48
N LYS A 315 -6.46 -0.98 8.72
CA LYS A 315 -7.39 -1.54 7.72
C LYS A 315 -8.48 -0.53 7.32
N LEU A 316 -9.00 0.24 8.26
CA LEU A 316 -9.98 1.29 7.95
C LEU A 316 -9.35 2.37 7.06
N ALA A 317 -8.16 2.85 7.43
CA ALA A 317 -7.44 3.86 6.67
C ALA A 317 -7.13 3.40 5.23
N ILE A 318 -6.80 2.12 5.02
CA ILE A 318 -6.66 1.53 3.67
C ILE A 318 -7.97 1.62 2.88
N ARG A 319 -9.09 1.22 3.48
CA ARG A 319 -10.40 1.22 2.79
C ARG A 319 -10.87 2.63 2.42
N GLU A 320 -10.51 3.61 3.22
CA GLU A 320 -10.87 5.02 3.03
C GLU A 320 -9.88 5.78 2.12
N GLY A 321 -8.64 5.29 2.02
CA GLY A 321 -7.55 5.94 1.30
C GLY A 321 -6.84 7.03 2.11
N SER A 322 -6.76 6.86 3.43
CA SER A 322 -6.17 7.79 4.39
C SER A 322 -4.98 7.19 5.16
N LEU A 323 -4.32 6.15 4.62
CA LEU A 323 -3.23 5.48 5.33
C LEU A 323 -2.02 6.39 5.52
N TRP A 324 -1.70 7.23 4.53
CA TRP A 324 -0.56 8.15 4.65
C TRP A 324 -0.76 9.20 5.74
N GLU A 325 -1.99 9.68 5.95
CA GLU A 325 -2.34 10.52 7.09
C GLU A 325 -2.02 9.79 8.41
N LEU A 326 -2.46 8.54 8.56
CA LEU A 326 -2.18 7.74 9.75
C LEU A 326 -0.68 7.50 9.96
N VAL A 327 0.09 7.31 8.89
CA VAL A 327 1.56 7.20 8.95
C VAL A 327 2.18 8.47 9.49
N GLU A 328 1.81 9.63 8.97
CA GLU A 328 2.32 10.93 9.43
C GLU A 328 1.90 11.27 10.86
N GLU A 329 0.66 10.95 11.24
CA GLU A 329 0.19 11.08 12.62
C GLU A 329 1.07 10.28 13.58
N LYS A 330 1.35 9.00 13.27
CA LYS A 330 2.23 8.16 14.11
C LYS A 330 3.67 8.65 14.12
N ALA A 331 4.20 9.04 12.97
CA ALA A 331 5.55 9.56 12.86
C ALA A 331 5.74 10.83 13.70
N SER A 332 4.69 11.64 13.85
CA SER A 332 4.72 12.84 14.68
C SER A 332 4.76 12.55 16.19
N LEU A 333 4.55 11.29 16.63
CA LEU A 333 4.64 10.88 18.04
C LEU A 333 6.06 10.48 18.46
N ASN A 334 6.97 10.20 17.51
CA ASN A 334 8.30 9.69 17.80
C ASN A 334 9.35 10.28 16.83
N PRO A 335 10.37 11.01 17.31
CA PRO A 335 11.36 11.65 16.43
C PRO A 335 12.08 10.68 15.48
N MET A 336 12.42 9.48 15.94
CA MET A 336 13.10 8.49 15.09
C MET A 336 12.17 7.92 14.02
N LEU A 337 10.87 7.84 14.30
CA LEU A 337 9.87 7.46 13.30
C LEU A 337 9.64 8.59 12.30
N PHE A 338 9.76 9.84 12.73
CA PHE A 338 9.76 11.00 11.84
C PHE A 338 10.94 10.96 10.86
N ASP A 339 12.15 10.60 11.31
CA ASP A 339 13.31 10.42 10.43
C ASP A 339 13.10 9.32 9.37
N ALA A 340 12.25 8.33 9.65
CA ALA A 340 11.87 7.32 8.69
C ALA A 340 11.13 7.91 7.47
N LEU A 341 10.36 8.99 7.66
CA LEU A 341 9.68 9.70 6.57
C LEU A 341 10.68 10.37 5.61
N ARG A 342 11.83 10.85 6.13
CA ARG A 342 12.89 11.45 5.29
C ARG A 342 13.46 10.47 4.28
N VAL A 343 13.39 9.17 4.55
CA VAL A 343 13.76 8.14 3.57
C VAL A 343 12.81 8.12 2.37
N LEU A 344 11.53 8.40 2.60
CA LEU A 344 10.47 8.37 1.59
C LEU A 344 10.48 9.60 0.67
N GLU A 345 11.13 10.68 1.09
CA GLU A 345 11.21 11.94 0.33
C GLU A 345 12.13 11.86 -0.90
N LYS A 346 13.02 10.86 -0.92
CA LYS A 346 13.96 10.61 -2.01
C LYS A 346 13.23 10.35 -3.33
N GLU A 347 13.74 10.91 -4.41
CA GLU A 347 13.10 10.90 -5.72
C GLU A 347 12.86 9.48 -6.24
N GLU A 348 13.85 8.61 -6.13
CA GLU A 348 13.76 7.21 -6.54
C GLU A 348 12.77 6.39 -5.68
N VAL A 349 12.48 6.85 -4.45
CA VAL A 349 11.49 6.23 -3.58
C VAL A 349 10.09 6.68 -3.98
N LYS A 350 9.86 7.98 -4.12
CA LYS A 350 8.59 8.54 -4.59
C LYS A 350 8.19 7.96 -5.95
N GLU A 351 9.13 7.90 -6.90
CA GLU A 351 8.87 7.35 -8.22
C GLU A 351 8.44 5.88 -8.19
N TRP A 352 9.03 5.09 -7.30
CA TRP A 352 8.66 3.69 -7.17
C TRP A 352 7.31 3.51 -6.46
N LEU A 353 7.08 4.21 -5.35
CA LEU A 353 5.81 4.18 -4.61
C LEU A 353 4.63 4.67 -5.47
N GLU A 354 4.86 5.68 -6.32
CA GLU A 354 3.86 6.22 -7.25
C GLU A 354 3.25 5.15 -8.15
N ARG A 355 3.99 4.09 -8.47
CA ARG A 355 3.49 3.02 -9.35
C ARG A 355 2.31 2.26 -8.77
N PHE A 356 2.19 2.25 -7.45
CA PHE A 356 1.19 1.50 -6.69
C PHE A 356 0.07 2.40 -6.16
N GLU A 357 0.28 3.72 -6.17
CA GLU A 357 -0.69 4.69 -5.71
C GLU A 357 -1.90 4.74 -6.66
N SER A 358 -3.12 4.75 -6.13
CA SER A 358 -4.33 4.90 -6.95
C SER A 358 -4.43 6.31 -7.54
N VAL A 359 -4.93 6.48 -8.77
CA VAL A 359 -5.01 7.82 -9.40
C VAL A 359 -5.97 8.79 -8.70
N SER A 360 -6.91 8.24 -7.93
CA SER A 360 -7.78 8.99 -7.03
C SER A 360 -8.17 8.11 -5.83
N LYS A 361 -8.57 8.74 -4.72
CA LYS A 361 -9.00 8.07 -3.48
C LYS A 361 -10.45 8.43 -3.13
N LYS A 362 -11.01 7.73 -2.14
CA LYS A 362 -12.37 7.99 -1.64
C LYS A 362 -12.38 9.18 -0.68
N SER A 363 -11.36 9.29 0.17
CA SER A 363 -11.13 10.41 1.07
C SER A 363 -10.54 11.62 0.36
N ALA A 364 -10.75 12.80 0.97
CA ALA A 364 -9.95 13.97 0.67
C ALA A 364 -8.56 13.82 1.30
N LEU A 365 -7.55 14.41 0.64
CA LEU A 365 -6.19 14.47 1.15
C LEU A 365 -6.09 15.51 2.26
N PHE A 366 -5.58 15.11 3.42
CA PHE A 366 -5.37 16.03 4.55
C PHE A 366 -3.88 16.31 4.74
N TYR A 367 -3.55 17.59 4.86
CA TYR A 367 -2.23 18.02 5.28
C TYR A 367 -1.99 17.68 6.75
N VAL A 368 -0.92 16.95 7.03
CA VAL A 368 -0.53 16.59 8.40
C VAL A 368 0.75 17.33 8.79
N ASN A 369 1.83 17.14 8.02
CA ASN A 369 3.09 17.85 8.17
C ASN A 369 3.78 18.03 6.81
N SER A 370 5.02 18.54 6.80
CA SER A 370 5.76 18.82 5.55
C SER A 370 5.94 17.59 4.66
N HIS A 371 5.94 16.37 5.23
CA HIS A 371 6.00 15.13 4.48
C HIS A 371 4.80 14.93 3.55
N THR A 372 3.64 15.52 3.85
CA THR A 372 2.44 15.42 3.00
C THR A 372 2.78 15.74 1.54
N LEU A 373 3.59 16.78 1.29
CA LEU A 373 3.96 17.18 -0.08
C LEU A 373 4.83 16.16 -0.83
N HIS A 374 5.39 15.18 -0.13
CA HIS A 374 6.20 14.10 -0.68
C HIS A 374 5.40 12.82 -0.94
N ARG A 375 4.11 12.78 -0.56
CA ARG A 375 3.24 11.62 -0.79
C ARG A 375 3.20 11.26 -2.29
N PRO A 376 3.10 9.96 -2.64
CA PRO A 376 3.14 9.51 -4.03
C PRO A 376 2.07 10.15 -4.93
N ILE A 377 0.90 10.48 -4.37
CA ILE A 377 -0.19 11.13 -5.11
C ILE A 377 0.11 12.58 -5.49
N ILE A 378 0.78 13.33 -4.61
CA ILE A 378 1.21 14.72 -4.89
C ILE A 378 2.37 14.70 -5.87
N TYR A 379 3.33 13.80 -5.65
CA TYR A 379 4.42 13.55 -6.58
C TYR A 379 3.89 13.26 -8.00
N ARG A 380 2.87 12.40 -8.14
CA ARG A 380 2.21 12.15 -9.43
C ARG A 380 1.62 13.42 -10.02
N TYR A 381 0.85 14.18 -9.25
CA TYR A 381 0.24 15.42 -9.74
C TYR A 381 1.31 16.36 -10.31
N GLN A 382 2.37 16.62 -9.54
CA GLN A 382 3.48 17.47 -9.95
C GLN A 382 4.17 16.93 -11.20
N LYS A 383 4.54 15.64 -11.24
CA LYS A 383 5.16 15.02 -12.41
C LYS A 383 4.27 15.09 -13.65
N ARG A 384 2.96 14.84 -13.50
CA ARG A 384 1.98 14.95 -14.59
C ARG A 384 1.82 16.39 -15.05
N LEU A 385 1.76 17.37 -14.15
CA LEU A 385 1.67 18.78 -14.51
C LEU A 385 2.88 19.18 -15.38
N PHE A 386 4.09 18.89 -14.92
CA PHE A 386 5.32 19.28 -15.63
C PHE A 386 5.54 18.52 -16.96
N SER A 387 4.96 17.32 -17.12
CA SER A 387 5.09 16.52 -18.35
C SER A 387 3.90 16.64 -19.31
N ARG A 388 2.71 16.99 -18.81
CA ARG A 388 1.45 16.93 -19.56
C ARG A 388 0.77 18.28 -19.72
N TYR A 389 1.15 19.30 -18.96
CA TYR A 389 0.65 20.65 -19.19
C TYR A 389 0.94 21.06 -20.64
N LEU A 390 -0.13 21.44 -21.33
CA LEU A 390 -0.10 22.00 -22.66
C LEU A 390 -0.35 23.49 -22.54
N GLU A 391 0.69 24.28 -22.78
CA GLU A 391 0.60 25.72 -22.70
C GLU A 391 -0.23 26.28 -23.87
N ARG A 392 -1.51 26.55 -23.63
CA ARG A 392 -2.40 27.13 -24.65
C ARG A 392 -2.15 28.62 -24.86
N LYS A 393 -1.51 29.27 -23.88
CA LYS A 393 -1.13 30.68 -23.86
C LYS A 393 0.26 30.82 -23.23
N LYS A 394 1.05 31.78 -23.72
CA LYS A 394 2.38 32.08 -23.16
C LYS A 394 2.34 33.13 -22.05
N GLU A 395 1.26 33.89 -21.96
CA GLU A 395 1.05 34.86 -20.88
C GLU A 395 0.18 34.23 -19.79
N ILE A 396 0.61 34.38 -18.53
CA ILE A 396 -0.11 33.89 -17.35
C ILE A 396 -0.33 34.99 -16.31
N MET A 397 -1.36 34.84 -15.50
CA MET A 397 -1.60 35.64 -14.30
C MET A 397 -1.48 34.73 -13.08
N LEU A 398 -0.59 35.09 -12.17
CA LEU A 398 -0.45 34.39 -10.89
C LEU A 398 -1.42 35.01 -9.88
N VAL A 399 -2.24 34.18 -9.25
CA VAL A 399 -3.19 34.60 -8.21
C VAL A 399 -2.96 33.82 -6.91
N ASP A 400 -3.33 34.41 -5.80
CA ASP A 400 -3.27 33.76 -4.49
C ASP A 400 -4.33 32.66 -4.37
N GLU A 401 -4.08 31.69 -3.49
CA GLU A 401 -5.07 30.68 -3.17
C GLU A 401 -6.28 31.30 -2.45
N VAL A 402 -7.46 30.85 -2.86
CA VAL A 402 -8.76 31.17 -2.24
C VAL A 402 -9.48 29.88 -1.88
N GLU A 403 -10.67 29.98 -1.30
CA GLU A 403 -11.47 28.79 -1.02
C GLU A 403 -11.79 28.01 -2.30
N LYS A 404 -11.64 26.68 -2.23
CA LYS A 404 -11.93 25.78 -3.36
C LYS A 404 -13.45 25.62 -3.56
N PRO A 405 -13.93 25.43 -4.80
CA PRO A 405 -13.17 25.50 -6.04
C PRO A 405 -12.83 26.96 -6.41
N TYR A 406 -11.59 27.19 -6.83
CA TYR A 406 -11.05 28.52 -7.13
C TYR A 406 -11.84 29.24 -8.24
N SER A 407 -12.45 28.48 -9.15
CA SER A 407 -13.29 29.00 -10.24
C SER A 407 -14.51 29.78 -9.75
N ARG A 408 -14.94 29.63 -8.49
CA ARG A 408 -16.00 30.48 -7.91
C ARG A 408 -15.58 31.95 -7.82
N TYR A 409 -14.29 32.21 -7.64
CA TYR A 409 -13.73 33.55 -7.48
C TYR A 409 -13.13 34.05 -8.80
N TYR A 410 -12.34 33.19 -9.47
CA TYR A 410 -11.58 33.57 -10.66
C TYR A 410 -12.23 33.14 -11.99
N GLY A 411 -13.36 32.42 -11.97
CA GLY A 411 -13.99 31.88 -13.18
C GLY A 411 -14.48 32.97 -14.13
N LYS A 412 -15.15 33.99 -13.61
CA LYS A 412 -15.55 35.17 -14.42
C LYS A 412 -14.34 35.89 -15.00
N GLU A 413 -13.22 35.93 -14.27
CA GLU A 413 -12.02 36.57 -14.78
C GLU A 413 -11.39 35.76 -15.92
N TRP A 414 -11.38 34.43 -15.78
CA TRP A 414 -10.94 33.50 -16.82
C TRP A 414 -11.74 33.64 -18.11
N GLU A 415 -13.08 33.69 -18.00
CA GLU A 415 -13.97 33.83 -19.15
C GLU A 415 -13.74 35.15 -19.92
N ASN A 416 -13.26 36.18 -19.23
CA ASN A 416 -13.07 37.54 -19.77
C ASN A 416 -11.61 37.88 -20.13
N THR A 417 -10.70 36.90 -20.14
CA THR A 417 -9.26 37.13 -20.40
C THR A 417 -8.68 36.17 -21.43
N LYS A 418 -7.61 36.59 -22.12
CA LYS A 418 -6.80 35.75 -23.02
C LYS A 418 -5.63 35.07 -22.30
N VAL A 419 -5.44 35.34 -21.03
CA VAL A 419 -4.30 34.92 -20.20
C VAL A 419 -4.70 33.70 -19.37
N ASP A 420 -3.80 32.74 -19.20
CA ASP A 420 -4.05 31.62 -18.28
C ASP A 420 -3.91 32.08 -16.82
N ILE A 421 -4.89 31.76 -15.98
CA ILE A 421 -4.81 31.99 -14.53
C ILE A 421 -4.21 30.75 -13.86
N ILE A 422 -3.12 30.96 -13.12
CA ILE A 422 -2.44 29.94 -12.31
C ILE A 422 -2.56 30.34 -10.84
N VAL A 423 -3.16 29.48 -10.04
CA VAL A 423 -3.29 29.65 -8.59
C VAL A 423 -2.02 29.15 -7.90
N LYS A 424 -1.47 29.95 -6.99
CA LYS A 424 -0.32 29.57 -6.16
C LYS A 424 -0.82 28.76 -4.96
N THR A 425 -0.54 27.46 -4.93
CA THR A 425 -1.07 26.53 -3.89
C THR A 425 0.07 25.77 -3.21
N PRO A 426 -0.15 25.11 -2.05
CA PRO A 426 0.81 24.21 -1.44
C PRO A 426 1.28 23.07 -2.37
N PHE A 427 0.47 22.65 -3.34
CA PHE A 427 0.88 21.65 -4.35
C PHE A 427 1.89 22.19 -5.37
N GLY A 428 2.11 23.51 -5.40
CA GLY A 428 2.75 24.26 -6.47
C GLY A 428 1.71 24.97 -7.34
N PRO A 429 2.00 25.19 -8.64
CA PRO A 429 1.08 25.89 -9.53
C PRO A 429 -0.13 25.02 -9.89
N VAL A 430 -1.32 25.61 -9.84
CA VAL A 430 -2.57 24.98 -10.29
C VAL A 430 -3.21 25.84 -11.38
N PRO A 431 -3.22 25.40 -12.65
CA PRO A 431 -4.05 26.00 -13.68
C PRO A 431 -5.52 26.00 -13.26
N LEU A 432 -6.20 27.15 -13.36
CA LEU A 432 -7.57 27.32 -12.88
C LEU A 432 -8.54 26.22 -13.36
N PRO A 433 -8.50 25.72 -14.62
CA PRO A 433 -9.42 24.67 -15.06
C PRO A 433 -9.26 23.33 -14.35
N LEU A 434 -8.13 23.08 -13.66
CA LEU A 434 -7.87 21.86 -12.91
C LEU A 434 -8.37 21.90 -11.45
N ASP A 435 -8.93 23.01 -10.99
CA ASP A 435 -9.30 23.24 -9.60
C ASP A 435 -10.29 22.21 -9.02
N GLU A 436 -11.12 21.57 -9.86
CA GLU A 436 -12.05 20.51 -9.48
C GLU A 436 -11.48 19.08 -9.57
N MET A 437 -10.25 18.91 -10.09
CA MET A 437 -9.61 17.62 -10.28
C MET A 437 -8.91 17.13 -8.99
N TYR A 438 -8.97 15.84 -8.70
CA TYR A 438 -8.23 15.22 -7.61
C TYR A 438 -6.70 15.30 -7.83
N PRO A 439 -5.87 15.58 -6.79
CA PRO A 439 -6.23 15.84 -5.38
C PRO A 439 -6.48 17.32 -5.04
N ILE A 440 -6.61 18.21 -6.04
CA ILE A 440 -6.70 19.66 -5.80
C ILE A 440 -7.97 20.02 -5.03
N ALA A 441 -9.15 19.78 -5.60
CA ALA A 441 -10.42 20.11 -4.95
C ALA A 441 -10.62 19.31 -3.66
N GLN A 442 -10.25 18.02 -3.68
CA GLN A 442 -10.44 17.10 -2.57
C GLN A 442 -9.21 17.12 -1.65
N SER A 443 -8.81 18.30 -1.20
CA SER A 443 -7.75 18.43 -0.21
C SER A 443 -7.93 19.59 0.76
N VAL A 444 -7.48 19.37 1.99
CA VAL A 444 -7.61 20.29 3.11
C VAL A 444 -6.20 20.63 3.62
N PHE A 445 -5.89 21.92 3.64
CA PHE A 445 -4.65 22.48 4.17
C PHE A 445 -4.98 23.48 5.28
N PRO A 446 -4.09 23.64 6.27
CA PRO A 446 -4.21 24.73 7.23
C PRO A 446 -4.08 26.08 6.53
N ARG A 447 -4.56 27.16 7.18
CA ARG A 447 -4.42 28.53 6.65
C ARG A 447 -2.95 28.92 6.43
N ASN A 448 -2.06 28.42 7.30
CA ASN A 448 -0.63 28.61 7.21
C ASN A 448 0.04 27.23 7.25
N ILE A 449 0.89 26.93 6.27
CA ILE A 449 1.74 25.75 6.22
C ILE A 449 3.13 26.07 6.80
N ASP A 450 3.93 25.05 7.08
CA ASP A 450 5.32 25.25 7.50
C ASP A 450 6.19 25.84 6.38
N GLU A 451 7.33 26.39 6.80
CA GLU A 451 8.28 27.09 5.94
C GLU A 451 8.88 26.18 4.86
N GLU A 452 9.19 24.92 5.21
CA GLU A 452 9.71 23.91 4.27
C GLU A 452 8.75 23.72 3.11
N SER A 453 7.46 23.56 3.42
CA SER A 453 6.39 23.39 2.45
C SER A 453 6.14 24.63 1.60
N ARG A 454 6.19 25.83 2.21
CA ARG A 454 6.08 27.10 1.49
C ARG A 454 7.21 27.28 0.46
N LEU A 455 8.45 27.06 0.89
CA LEU A 455 9.62 27.16 0.01
C LEU A 455 9.57 26.14 -1.13
N SER A 456 9.09 24.92 -0.87
CA SER A 456 8.89 23.90 -1.89
C SER A 456 7.86 24.34 -2.96
N SER A 457 6.72 24.89 -2.54
CA SER A 457 5.70 25.43 -3.44
C SER A 457 6.23 26.57 -4.31
N GLU A 458 6.91 27.54 -3.70
CA GLU A 458 7.50 28.68 -4.43
C GLU A 458 8.53 28.24 -5.47
N ARG A 459 9.36 27.24 -5.13
CA ARG A 459 10.29 26.62 -6.07
C ARG A 459 9.56 26.01 -7.26
N LEU A 460 8.52 25.20 -7.01
CA LEU A 460 7.74 24.56 -8.08
C LEU A 460 7.06 25.59 -9.00
N ILE A 461 6.57 26.71 -8.45
CA ILE A 461 5.98 27.79 -9.26
C ILE A 461 7.03 28.42 -10.17
N ARG A 462 8.23 28.73 -9.65
CA ARG A 462 9.34 29.27 -10.46
C ARG A 462 9.75 28.29 -11.57
N GLU A 463 9.98 27.03 -11.22
CA GLU A 463 10.35 25.98 -12.18
C GLU A 463 9.29 25.81 -13.29
N PHE A 464 8.01 25.88 -12.95
CA PHE A 464 6.92 25.79 -13.91
C PHE A 464 6.95 26.95 -14.91
N ILE A 465 7.13 28.18 -14.43
CA ILE A 465 7.22 29.38 -15.28
C ILE A 465 8.40 29.27 -16.25
N GLU A 466 9.57 28.89 -15.72
CA GLU A 466 10.80 28.75 -16.51
C GLU A 466 10.67 27.64 -17.56
N ARG A 467 10.20 26.46 -17.16
CA ARG A 467 10.08 25.28 -18.04
C ARG A 467 9.21 25.54 -19.26
N PHE A 468 8.07 26.21 -19.07
CA PHE A 468 7.12 26.49 -20.14
C PHE A 468 7.35 27.85 -20.83
N ARG A 469 8.37 28.60 -20.39
CA ARG A 469 8.73 29.95 -20.87
C ARG A 469 7.53 30.90 -20.80
N LEU A 470 6.88 30.91 -19.65
CA LEU A 470 5.67 31.68 -19.41
C LEU A 470 6.02 33.11 -18.99
N LYS A 471 5.25 34.07 -19.49
CA LYS A 471 5.38 35.48 -19.13
C LYS A 471 4.29 35.84 -18.13
N VAL A 472 4.70 36.18 -16.91
CA VAL A 472 3.78 36.66 -15.89
C VAL A 472 3.35 38.09 -16.21
N VAL A 473 2.05 38.33 -16.30
CA VAL A 473 1.47 39.66 -16.54
C VAL A 473 0.62 40.10 -15.35
N SER A 474 0.69 41.40 -15.03
CA SER A 474 -0.07 42.00 -13.93
C SER A 474 -1.43 42.57 -14.36
N ARG A 475 -1.67 42.70 -15.68
CA ARG A 475 -2.89 43.28 -16.25
C ARG A 475 -3.70 42.23 -17.01
N LYS A 476 -5.03 42.31 -16.89
CA LYS A 476 -5.96 41.51 -17.67
C LYS A 476 -5.86 41.88 -19.15
N ILE A 477 -5.81 40.88 -20.02
CA ILE A 477 -5.87 41.07 -21.47
C ILE A 477 -7.23 40.57 -21.91
N ARG A 478 -8.15 41.49 -22.28
CA ARG A 478 -9.54 41.13 -22.58
C ARG A 478 -9.64 40.07 -23.68
N GLY A 479 -10.48 39.07 -23.45
CA GLY A 479 -10.80 37.99 -24.37
C GLY A 479 -12.05 37.24 -23.93
N GLU A 480 -12.46 36.28 -24.74
CA GLU A 480 -13.59 35.40 -24.43
C GLU A 480 -13.11 33.95 -24.43
N ARG A 481 -13.44 33.20 -23.38
CA ARG A 481 -13.09 31.79 -23.20
C ARG A 481 -14.25 31.01 -22.60
N ASP A 482 -14.30 29.73 -22.92
CA ASP A 482 -15.21 28.77 -22.29
C ASP A 482 -14.44 27.99 -21.21
N LEU A 483 -14.70 28.29 -19.94
CA LEU A 483 -14.06 27.63 -18.81
C LEU A 483 -14.41 26.14 -18.75
N ASP A 484 -15.63 25.74 -19.10
CA ASP A 484 -16.03 24.34 -19.08
C ASP A 484 -15.28 23.55 -20.15
N LEU A 485 -15.16 24.09 -21.36
CA LEU A 485 -14.38 23.46 -22.43
C LEU A 485 -12.89 23.36 -22.06
N ASP A 486 -12.31 24.42 -21.51
CA ASP A 486 -10.92 24.39 -21.05
C ASP A 486 -10.73 23.39 -19.90
N ARG A 487 -11.68 23.28 -18.97
CA ARG A 487 -11.64 22.26 -17.91
C ARG A 487 -11.62 20.85 -18.50
N VAL A 488 -12.49 20.56 -19.46
CA VAL A 488 -12.49 19.27 -20.17
C VAL A 488 -11.13 19.00 -20.80
N ARG A 489 -10.56 19.99 -21.51
CA ARG A 489 -9.26 19.86 -22.18
C ARG A 489 -8.12 19.55 -21.22
N TYR A 490 -7.97 20.36 -20.16
CA TYR A 490 -6.86 20.21 -19.22
C TYR A 490 -6.97 18.89 -18.44
N VAL A 491 -8.16 18.47 -18.04
CA VAL A 491 -8.36 17.18 -17.37
C VAL A 491 -8.05 16.02 -18.30
N ILE A 492 -8.46 16.07 -19.58
CA ILE A 492 -8.08 15.05 -20.57
C ILE A 492 -6.56 14.96 -20.69
N ASP A 493 -5.86 16.10 -20.80
CA ASP A 493 -4.42 16.10 -20.97
C ASP A 493 -3.70 15.56 -19.72
N MET A 494 -4.17 15.93 -18.53
CA MET A 494 -3.64 15.43 -17.26
C MET A 494 -3.89 13.93 -17.10
N GLN A 495 -5.06 13.42 -17.51
CA GLN A 495 -5.43 12.03 -17.33
C GLN A 495 -4.79 11.12 -18.39
N PHE A 496 -4.95 11.44 -19.67
CA PHE A 496 -4.59 10.56 -20.80
C PHE A 496 -3.23 10.90 -21.42
N GLY A 497 -2.83 12.18 -21.44
CA GLY A 497 -1.51 12.61 -21.91
C GLY A 497 -1.53 13.98 -22.61
N LYS A 498 -0.36 14.59 -22.78
CA LYS A 498 -0.21 15.91 -23.41
C LYS A 498 -0.83 15.93 -24.82
N GLY A 499 -1.69 16.92 -25.09
CA GLY A 499 -2.29 17.14 -26.42
C GLY A 499 -3.38 16.15 -26.83
N VAL A 500 -3.74 15.21 -25.95
CA VAL A 500 -4.81 14.24 -26.23
C VAL A 500 -6.15 14.95 -26.36
N SER A 501 -6.35 16.06 -25.64
CA SER A 501 -7.57 16.83 -25.73
C SER A 501 -7.85 17.38 -27.12
N ASP A 502 -6.81 17.73 -27.89
CA ASP A 502 -6.98 18.24 -29.26
C ASP A 502 -7.38 17.12 -30.23
N ILE A 503 -7.06 15.85 -29.92
CA ILE A 503 -7.46 14.67 -30.70
C ILE A 503 -8.84 14.18 -30.30
N LEU A 504 -9.13 14.10 -28.99
CA LEU A 504 -10.37 13.53 -28.47
C LEU A 504 -11.57 14.48 -28.66
N LEU A 505 -11.31 15.76 -28.92
CA LEU A 505 -12.31 16.80 -29.10
C LEU A 505 -12.28 17.40 -30.52
N ASP A 506 -11.68 16.70 -31.48
CA ASP A 506 -11.64 17.11 -32.89
C ASP A 506 -13.00 16.88 -33.57
N GLY A 507 -13.88 17.89 -33.50
CA GLY A 507 -15.24 17.83 -34.03
C GLY A 507 -16.22 18.69 -33.24
N LYS A 508 -17.53 18.43 -33.38
CA LYS A 508 -18.56 19.19 -32.68
C LYS A 508 -18.72 18.69 -31.25
N VAL A 509 -18.13 19.42 -30.31
CA VAL A 509 -18.21 19.12 -28.87
C VAL A 509 -19.52 19.62 -28.26
N LYS A 510 -20.18 18.76 -27.48
CA LYS A 510 -21.32 19.12 -26.63
C LYS A 510 -21.06 18.66 -25.19
N ILE A 511 -21.03 19.62 -24.26
CA ILE A 511 -20.90 19.37 -22.83
C ILE A 511 -22.30 19.37 -22.18
N VAL A 512 -22.62 18.28 -21.47
CA VAL A 512 -23.86 18.17 -20.68
C VAL A 512 -23.54 18.37 -19.21
N LYS A 513 -24.25 19.31 -18.59
CA LYS A 513 -24.08 19.69 -17.18
C LYS A 513 -25.25 19.23 -16.33
N SER A 514 -24.98 19.04 -15.05
CA SER A 514 -25.99 18.77 -14.02
C SER A 514 -26.95 19.95 -13.91
N LYS A 515 -28.26 19.71 -14.01
CA LYS A 515 -29.26 20.77 -13.85
C LYS A 515 -29.24 21.39 -12.45
N SER A 516 -28.92 20.59 -11.42
CA SER A 516 -28.93 21.03 -10.02
C SER A 516 -27.65 21.74 -9.59
N THR A 517 -26.49 21.32 -10.09
CA THR A 517 -25.18 21.79 -9.58
C THR A 517 -24.37 22.55 -10.61
N GLY A 518 -24.79 22.61 -11.88
CA GLY A 518 -24.02 23.20 -12.96
C GLY A 518 -22.75 22.43 -13.34
N LYS A 519 -22.39 21.35 -12.63
CA LYS A 519 -21.16 20.58 -12.89
C LYS A 519 -21.23 19.78 -14.19
N ILE A 520 -20.09 19.66 -14.87
CA ILE A 520 -19.92 18.83 -16.07
C ILE A 520 -20.23 17.36 -15.74
N ARG A 521 -20.99 16.70 -16.62
CA ARG A 521 -21.36 15.29 -16.48
C ARG A 521 -20.90 14.44 -17.65
N ASN A 522 -21.26 14.83 -18.86
CA ASN A 522 -20.96 14.04 -20.06
C ASN A 522 -20.40 14.94 -21.15
N VAL A 523 -19.48 14.40 -21.93
CA VAL A 523 -18.89 15.05 -23.10
C VAL A 523 -19.24 14.21 -24.32
N TYR A 524 -19.84 14.85 -25.31
CA TYR A 524 -20.21 14.25 -26.58
C TYR A 524 -19.39 14.87 -27.72
N LEU A 525 -18.98 14.04 -28.68
CA LEU A 525 -18.32 14.44 -29.92
C LEU A 525 -19.19 13.96 -31.09
N ASP A 526 -19.66 14.87 -31.92
CA ASP A 526 -20.53 14.58 -33.07
C ASP A 526 -21.74 13.70 -32.71
N GLY A 527 -22.32 13.96 -31.54
CA GLY A 527 -23.47 13.21 -31.00
C GLY A 527 -23.12 11.91 -30.27
N LYS A 528 -21.87 11.43 -30.31
CA LYS A 528 -21.42 10.22 -29.63
C LYS A 528 -20.89 10.52 -28.23
N HIS A 529 -21.18 9.66 -27.26
CA HIS A 529 -20.75 9.84 -25.87
C HIS A 529 -19.31 9.34 -25.68
N ILE A 530 -18.36 10.25 -25.45
CA ILE A 530 -16.93 9.90 -25.40
C ILE A 530 -16.37 9.83 -23.97
N LEU A 531 -16.87 10.66 -23.05
CA LEU A 531 -16.40 10.74 -21.67
C LEU A 531 -17.53 11.11 -20.70
N SER A 532 -17.46 10.58 -19.48
CA SER A 532 -18.29 11.04 -18.35
C SER A 532 -17.43 11.53 -17.20
N MET A 533 -17.60 12.78 -16.78
CA MET A 533 -16.88 13.34 -15.64
C MET A 533 -17.46 12.81 -14.33
N ARG A 534 -16.57 12.32 -13.48
CA ARG A 534 -16.90 11.77 -12.16
C ARG A 534 -17.02 12.92 -11.15
N ALA A 535 -18.13 12.96 -10.41
CA ALA A 535 -18.37 14.02 -9.45
C ALA A 535 -17.41 13.99 -8.25
N GLN A 536 -16.94 12.80 -7.89
CA GLN A 536 -16.12 12.59 -6.70
C GLN A 536 -14.68 13.09 -6.85
N ASP A 537 -14.08 12.98 -8.05
CA ASP A 537 -12.65 13.22 -8.27
C ASP A 537 -12.34 14.13 -9.47
N GLY A 538 -13.36 14.61 -10.19
CA GLY A 538 -13.19 15.51 -11.34
C GLY A 538 -12.48 14.87 -12.55
N LEU A 539 -12.22 13.57 -12.51
CA LEU A 539 -11.60 12.81 -13.60
C LEU A 539 -12.66 12.19 -14.51
N PHE A 540 -12.26 11.74 -15.70
CA PHE A 540 -13.16 11.13 -16.67
C PHE A 540 -13.23 9.60 -16.56
N THR A 541 -14.43 9.08 -16.71
CA THR A 541 -14.68 7.71 -17.15
C THR A 541 -14.66 7.68 -18.68
N LEU A 542 -13.89 6.77 -19.27
CA LEU A 542 -13.79 6.62 -20.72
C LEU A 542 -14.95 5.78 -21.25
N LYS A 543 -15.56 6.22 -22.35
CA LYS A 543 -16.65 5.52 -23.06
C LYS A 543 -16.15 4.85 -24.31
N LEU A 544 -16.89 3.86 -24.82
CA LEU A 544 -16.42 3.05 -25.94
C LEU A 544 -16.08 3.88 -27.19
N ASP A 545 -16.87 4.91 -27.53
CA ASP A 545 -16.57 5.77 -28.67
C ASP A 545 -15.31 6.63 -28.45
N GLY A 546 -15.08 7.13 -27.24
CA GLY A 546 -13.81 7.79 -26.89
C GLY A 546 -12.62 6.83 -26.89
N ALA A 547 -12.84 5.59 -26.45
CA ALA A 547 -11.84 4.52 -26.44
C ALA A 547 -11.37 4.17 -27.86
N LYS A 548 -12.28 4.15 -28.86
CA LYS A 548 -11.91 3.93 -30.27
C LYS A 548 -10.98 5.03 -30.79
N ILE A 549 -11.23 6.30 -30.45
CA ILE A 549 -10.38 7.43 -30.84
C ILE A 549 -8.98 7.27 -30.21
N LEU A 550 -8.91 7.00 -28.90
CA LEU A 550 -7.63 6.81 -28.21
C LEU A 550 -6.87 5.58 -28.70
N HIS A 551 -7.58 4.50 -29.02
CA HIS A 551 -7.01 3.28 -29.58
C HIS A 551 -6.36 3.55 -30.94
N ALA A 552 -7.04 4.27 -31.83
CA ALA A 552 -6.50 4.64 -33.14
C ALA A 552 -5.33 5.65 -33.05
N TYR A 553 -5.41 6.61 -32.11
CA TYR A 553 -4.38 7.64 -31.96
C TYR A 553 -3.08 7.09 -31.37
N TYR A 554 -3.18 6.31 -30.31
CA TYR A 554 -2.00 5.86 -29.59
C TYR A 554 -1.40 4.60 -30.20
N ALA A 555 -0.10 4.62 -30.45
CA ALA A 555 0.64 3.40 -30.74
C ALA A 555 0.61 2.43 -29.54
N PHE A 556 0.59 1.13 -29.84
CA PHE A 556 0.80 0.09 -28.85
C PHE A 556 2.12 0.31 -28.09
N PRO A 557 2.20 0.10 -26.76
CA PRO A 557 1.17 -0.45 -25.87
C PRO A 557 0.35 0.60 -25.10
N ARG A 558 0.39 1.89 -25.47
CA ARG A 558 -0.13 2.97 -24.62
C ARG A 558 -1.62 2.81 -24.29
N LEU A 559 -1.98 2.86 -23.00
CA LEU A 559 -3.31 2.57 -22.43
C LEU A 559 -3.82 1.13 -22.57
N ARG A 560 -3.07 0.20 -23.18
CA ARG A 560 -3.54 -1.17 -23.43
C ARG A 560 -3.40 -2.07 -22.21
N VAL A 561 -4.37 -2.96 -22.04
CA VAL A 561 -4.27 -4.20 -21.28
C VAL A 561 -4.55 -5.35 -22.24
N VAL A 562 -3.51 -6.12 -22.54
CA VAL A 562 -3.55 -7.24 -23.49
C VAL A 562 -4.03 -8.49 -22.78
N VAL A 563 -5.07 -9.13 -23.32
CA VAL A 563 -5.60 -10.38 -22.78
C VAL A 563 -5.37 -11.55 -23.73
N ARG A 564 -5.48 -12.78 -23.22
CA ARG A 564 -5.46 -13.99 -24.04
C ARG A 564 -6.66 -14.04 -24.99
N GLU A 565 -6.48 -14.66 -26.15
CA GLU A 565 -7.51 -14.71 -27.19
C GLU A 565 -8.75 -15.52 -26.78
N ASP A 566 -8.58 -16.57 -25.99
CA ASP A 566 -9.67 -17.45 -25.55
C ASP A 566 -10.69 -16.74 -24.64
N VAL A 567 -10.32 -15.61 -24.04
CA VAL A 567 -11.24 -14.79 -23.23
C VAL A 567 -11.84 -13.59 -23.97
N SER A 568 -11.45 -13.35 -25.23
CA SER A 568 -11.83 -12.16 -26.00
C SER A 568 -13.35 -11.93 -26.08
N HIS A 569 -14.13 -13.00 -26.24
CA HIS A 569 -15.59 -12.91 -26.35
C HIS A 569 -16.26 -12.49 -25.03
N PHE A 570 -15.81 -13.05 -23.89
CA PHE A 570 -16.34 -12.67 -22.57
C PHE A 570 -16.12 -11.19 -22.29
N ILE A 571 -14.99 -10.62 -22.71
CA ILE A 571 -14.70 -9.20 -22.53
C ILE A 571 -15.62 -8.32 -23.37
N ARG A 572 -15.94 -8.72 -24.61
CA ARG A 572 -16.92 -8.02 -25.47
C ARG A 572 -18.31 -8.01 -24.87
N ASP A 573 -18.66 -9.04 -24.12
CA ASP A 573 -19.92 -9.11 -23.36
C ASP A 573 -19.89 -8.29 -22.07
N GLY A 574 -18.78 -7.63 -21.76
CA GLY A 574 -18.61 -6.76 -20.59
C GLY A 574 -18.15 -7.49 -19.33
N ARG A 575 -17.65 -8.73 -19.42
CA ARG A 575 -17.05 -9.42 -18.25
C ARG A 575 -15.72 -8.78 -17.86
N ASN A 576 -15.39 -8.86 -16.57
CA ASN A 576 -14.14 -8.32 -16.01
C ASN A 576 -12.93 -9.14 -16.46
N VAL A 577 -11.77 -8.49 -16.51
CA VAL A 577 -10.48 -9.14 -16.79
C VAL A 577 -9.86 -9.62 -15.47
N PHE A 578 -9.56 -10.91 -15.39
CA PHE A 578 -8.81 -11.50 -14.27
C PHE A 578 -7.32 -11.54 -14.58
N SER A 579 -6.46 -11.40 -13.56
CA SER A 579 -5.00 -11.31 -13.72
C SER A 579 -4.40 -12.46 -14.52
N LYS A 580 -4.84 -13.71 -14.29
CA LYS A 580 -4.40 -14.90 -15.08
C LYS A 580 -4.60 -14.83 -16.59
N PHE A 581 -5.46 -13.93 -17.06
CA PHE A 581 -5.74 -13.76 -18.48
C PHE A 581 -4.98 -12.59 -19.11
N VAL A 582 -4.31 -11.77 -18.31
CA VAL A 582 -3.47 -10.67 -18.78
C VAL A 582 -2.17 -11.23 -19.33
N VAL A 583 -1.80 -10.82 -20.54
CA VAL A 583 -0.56 -11.20 -21.21
C VAL A 583 0.51 -10.12 -20.99
N ASP A 584 0.14 -8.86 -21.19
CA ASP A 584 0.96 -7.68 -20.90
C ASP A 584 0.06 -6.44 -20.79
N CYS A 585 0.59 -5.31 -20.33
CA CYS A 585 -0.10 -4.03 -20.36
C CYS A 585 0.88 -2.85 -20.38
N ASP A 586 0.36 -1.65 -20.64
CA ASP A 586 1.13 -0.40 -20.56
C ASP A 586 1.78 -0.25 -19.16
N PRO A 587 3.11 -0.13 -19.04
CA PRO A 587 3.79 0.05 -17.76
C PRO A 587 3.42 1.37 -17.04
N ASN A 588 2.77 2.31 -17.74
CA ASN A 588 2.34 3.59 -17.17
C ASN A 588 0.93 3.54 -16.58
N LEU A 589 0.17 2.46 -16.78
CA LEU A 589 -1.13 2.30 -16.13
C LEU A 589 -0.94 2.15 -14.62
N ARG A 590 -1.76 2.87 -13.86
CA ARG A 590 -1.83 2.81 -12.41
C ARG A 590 -3.17 2.20 -11.97
N PRO A 591 -3.28 1.75 -10.71
CA PRO A 591 -4.57 1.43 -10.16
C PRO A 591 -5.52 2.61 -10.35
N PHE A 592 -6.72 2.29 -10.81
CA PHE A 592 -7.81 3.21 -11.10
C PHE A 592 -7.69 4.08 -12.37
N ASP A 593 -6.64 3.95 -13.17
CA ASP A 593 -6.62 4.51 -14.53
C ASP A 593 -7.69 3.84 -15.42
N GLU A 594 -8.17 4.59 -16.40
CA GLU A 594 -8.99 4.03 -17.49
C GLU A 594 -8.05 3.39 -18.53
N CYS A 595 -8.47 2.26 -19.10
CA CYS A 595 -7.65 1.47 -20.02
C CYS A 595 -8.46 0.88 -21.18
N LEU A 596 -7.73 0.51 -22.24
CA LEU A 596 -8.23 -0.16 -23.43
C LEU A 596 -7.93 -1.65 -23.29
N ILE A 597 -8.95 -2.48 -23.25
CA ILE A 597 -8.77 -3.94 -23.19
C ILE A 597 -8.66 -4.44 -24.61
N VAL A 598 -7.53 -5.08 -24.95
CA VAL A 598 -7.21 -5.48 -26.32
C VAL A 598 -6.81 -6.95 -26.43
N SER A 599 -6.99 -7.53 -27.62
CA SER A 599 -6.44 -8.85 -27.94
C SER A 599 -4.93 -8.78 -28.19
N LYS A 600 -4.30 -9.93 -28.42
CA LYS A 600 -2.87 -9.99 -28.81
C LYS A 600 -2.57 -9.27 -30.12
N SER A 601 -3.55 -9.13 -31.00
CA SER A 601 -3.43 -8.42 -32.28
C SER A 601 -3.81 -6.93 -32.18
N ASP A 602 -3.86 -6.38 -30.96
CA ASP A 602 -4.31 -5.01 -30.64
C ASP A 602 -5.74 -4.71 -31.16
N SER A 603 -6.63 -5.72 -31.25
CA SER A 603 -8.05 -5.46 -31.51
C SER A 603 -8.72 -4.95 -30.24
N LEU A 604 -9.50 -3.87 -30.32
CA LEU A 604 -10.22 -3.34 -29.16
C LEU A 604 -11.38 -4.25 -28.76
N LEU A 605 -11.32 -4.81 -27.55
CA LEU A 605 -12.34 -5.71 -27.00
C LEU A 605 -13.30 -4.98 -26.03
N GLY A 606 -12.85 -3.88 -25.43
CA GLY A 606 -13.64 -3.10 -24.49
C GLY A 606 -12.83 -2.00 -23.79
N VAL A 607 -13.51 -1.27 -22.90
CA VAL A 607 -12.91 -0.24 -22.04
C VAL A 607 -13.17 -0.58 -20.58
N GLY A 608 -12.19 -0.32 -19.72
CA GLY A 608 -12.28 -0.66 -18.31
C GLY A 608 -11.46 0.25 -17.42
N ARG A 609 -11.53 -0.01 -16.12
CA ARG A 609 -10.72 0.64 -15.09
C ARG A 609 -9.76 -0.36 -14.48
N CYS A 610 -8.46 -0.06 -14.48
CA CYS A 610 -7.45 -0.87 -13.83
C CYS A 610 -7.71 -0.96 -12.31
N LEU A 611 -7.54 -2.13 -11.72
CA LEU A 611 -7.46 -2.31 -10.26
C LEU A 611 -6.01 -2.55 -9.81
N LEU A 612 -5.18 -3.01 -10.74
CA LEU A 612 -3.77 -3.34 -10.54
C LEU A 612 -2.90 -2.53 -11.50
N ASN A 613 -1.62 -2.36 -11.19
CA ASN A 613 -0.62 -1.89 -12.15
C ASN A 613 -0.01 -3.05 -12.95
N ARG A 614 0.89 -2.77 -13.90
CA ARG A 614 1.54 -3.82 -14.70
C ARG A 614 2.28 -4.87 -13.88
N GLU A 615 3.08 -4.43 -12.90
CA GLU A 615 3.88 -5.33 -12.06
C GLU A 615 2.98 -6.33 -11.31
N GLU A 616 1.81 -5.87 -10.86
CA GLU A 616 0.81 -6.69 -10.19
C GLU A 616 0.03 -7.57 -11.18
N MET A 617 -0.47 -7.03 -12.30
CA MET A 617 -1.22 -7.81 -13.29
C MET A 617 -0.44 -9.02 -13.79
N LEU A 618 0.87 -8.87 -13.97
CA LEU A 618 1.76 -9.95 -14.43
C LEU A 618 2.21 -10.90 -13.32
N SER A 619 2.15 -10.46 -12.06
CA SER A 619 2.58 -11.28 -10.92
C SER A 619 1.45 -12.15 -10.36
N PHE A 620 0.21 -11.70 -10.42
CA PHE A 620 -0.95 -12.41 -9.86
C PHE A 620 -1.61 -13.35 -10.87
N ASP A 621 -2.01 -14.53 -10.40
CA ASP A 621 -2.81 -15.54 -11.13
C ASP A 621 -4.29 -15.54 -10.71
N HIS A 622 -4.65 -14.72 -9.74
CA HIS A 622 -6.01 -14.58 -9.21
C HIS A 622 -6.39 -13.11 -9.03
N GLY A 623 -7.67 -12.85 -8.80
CA GLY A 623 -8.21 -11.50 -8.65
C GLY A 623 -8.51 -10.80 -9.98
N ILE A 624 -9.25 -9.70 -9.87
CA ILE A 624 -9.64 -8.87 -11.01
C ILE A 624 -8.51 -7.87 -11.29
N ALA A 625 -7.97 -7.88 -12.51
CA ALA A 625 -6.99 -6.91 -12.98
C ALA A 625 -7.66 -5.63 -13.51
N VAL A 626 -8.75 -5.79 -14.26
CA VAL A 626 -9.51 -4.67 -14.85
C VAL A 626 -11.01 -4.89 -14.62
N LYS A 627 -11.67 -3.87 -14.08
CA LYS A 627 -13.13 -3.81 -14.02
C LYS A 627 -13.65 -3.26 -15.34
N THR A 628 -14.21 -4.12 -16.18
CA THR A 628 -14.75 -3.75 -17.49
C THR A 628 -15.96 -2.84 -17.29
N ARG A 629 -16.05 -1.78 -18.10
CA ARG A 629 -17.17 -0.83 -18.09
C ARG A 629 -18.10 -1.10 -19.26
N GLU A 630 -17.54 -1.19 -20.46
CA GLU A 630 -18.27 -1.40 -21.71
C GLU A 630 -17.43 -2.34 -22.59
N GLY A 631 -18.06 -3.38 -23.12
CA GLY A 631 -17.44 -4.28 -24.10
C GLY A 631 -17.73 -3.81 -25.53
N ALA A 632 -16.76 -4.03 -26.43
CA ALA A 632 -16.91 -3.78 -27.85
C ALA A 632 -17.66 -4.96 -28.50
N LYS A 633 -18.97 -5.03 -28.27
CA LYS A 633 -19.81 -6.11 -28.82
C LYS A 633 -19.57 -6.24 -30.33
N ASP A 634 -19.30 -7.46 -30.78
CA ASP A 634 -19.33 -7.75 -32.20
C ASP A 634 -20.75 -7.48 -32.68
N GLY A 635 -20.91 -6.69 -33.74
CA GLY A 635 -22.23 -6.42 -34.31
C GLY A 635 -22.89 -7.73 -34.74
N ARG A 636 -23.73 -8.29 -33.86
CA ARG A 636 -24.72 -9.32 -34.20
C ARG A 636 -26.09 -8.74 -33.87
N ASN A 637 -26.79 -8.39 -34.94
CA ASN A 637 -28.23 -8.22 -35.10
C ASN A 637 -29.07 -8.07 -33.82
N SER A 638 -29.57 -6.86 -33.61
CA SER A 638 -31.02 -6.61 -33.54
C SER A 638 -31.30 -5.16 -33.91
#